data_AF-A0A7G2E588-F1
#
_entry.id   AF-A0A7G2E588-F1
#
_cell.length_a   1.000
_cell.length_b   1.000
_cell.length_c   1.000
_cell.angle_alpha   90.00
_cell.angle_beta   90.00
_cell.angle_gamma   90.00
#
_symmetry.space_group_name_H-M   'P 1'
#
loop_
_entity.id
_entity.type
_entity.pdbx_description
1 polymer ?
#
loop_
_entity_poly.entity_id
_entity_poly.type
_entity_poly.pdbx_seq_one_letter_code
_entity_poly.pdbx_strand_id
1 'polypeptide(L)'
;MATIVANKEFTGNPRRQLAKLFDVSLKLTVPDEPNVEPLIEPGKFGDYQCNNAMGLWSLIKGKGTQFRGPPAVGQVCWLALIQSLPTSEMVESCAIAGPGFVNVVLSSKWMAKSIENMLVDGIDTWAPTLSVKRAVVDFSSPNIAKEMHVGHLRSTIIGDTLARMLEFSKVEVLRRNHVGDWGTQKFPDTESVTETAIGDLQVFYRESKLKFDLNPEFKEKAQQAVVRLQGGDPVYRNAWAKICEISRNEFAKVYKRLQIELEEKGESFYNPYIANVIEELSSKGLVEESKGARVIFIEGFKIPLIVVKSDGGFNYASTDLTALWYRLNEERAEWIIYVTDVGQQQHFDMFFKAARKAGWLPDDEKTYPRVSHVGFGLVLGDDNKRFRTRAAEVVRLADLLDEAKDRSKAALIERGKDKEWSPEELDQIAEAVGYGALKYADLKTNRITGYTFSFDQMLNDKGDTAVYLLYAHARICSIIRKSGKDIDELKKTGKIALDHAAERALGLHLLQFAETVEEACTTLLPNVLCKYLYYLSEEFTKFYSNCQVNGSAEETSRLLLCEATAIVMRKCFHLLGITPQHYHLRLVVSVPKSKGSFETIEAATMILRRFICYNASSTVSSIAPSPKKKPLIFLGSPQVSVTVLEALFNASAAPNSSFEVAGIVTQPPSRRDRGKKVLPSPVAQYALDKGLPSDLIFSPEKAGDEAFLSALRELQPELCITAAYGNILPTKFLKIPVHGTVNIHPSLLPLYRGAAPVQRALQDGVPETGVSLAFTVRKLDAGPVIASKRFQVDDIIKAPELLSFLFSEGSNLLIRELPSIFDGSAKSKAAPQDDSIATLAPKIAPDEAWLSFDQEAFVLHNKVRAFAGWPGTRAKVVVLDEKSGQQNVLELKIMSTRVCKDLEIQDGEQDYVTFKKGSLIFPCRGGTALEVLEVQLPGKKAINAAAFWNGLRGQKLKKL
;
A
#
# COMPACT_ATOMS: atom_id res chain seq x y z
N MET A 1 -50.98 -12.06 -7.48
CA MET A 1 -51.06 -10.70 -8.06
C MET A 1 -51.01 -9.67 -6.95
N ALA A 2 -49.81 -9.32 -6.52
CA ALA A 2 -49.51 -8.04 -5.89
C ALA A 2 -48.24 -7.57 -6.59
N THR A 3 -48.41 -6.58 -7.46
CA THR A 3 -47.35 -5.91 -8.21
C THR A 3 -46.32 -5.46 -7.19
N ILE A 4 -45.16 -6.12 -7.15
CA ILE A 4 -44.00 -5.61 -6.43
C ILE A 4 -43.72 -4.27 -7.10
N VAL A 5 -44.06 -3.22 -6.36
CA VAL A 5 -43.77 -1.83 -6.68
C VAL A 5 -42.33 -1.80 -7.14
N ALA A 6 -42.12 -1.35 -8.36
CA ALA A 6 -40.82 -1.00 -8.91
C ALA A 6 -40.22 0.09 -8.01
N ASN A 7 -39.61 -0.33 -6.91
CA ASN A 7 -38.67 0.51 -6.20
C ASN A 7 -37.58 0.82 -7.21
N LYS A 8 -37.22 2.10 -7.30
CA LYS A 8 -36.03 2.58 -8.01
C LYS A 8 -34.80 1.88 -7.44
N GLU A 9 -34.54 0.64 -7.86
CA GLU A 9 -33.50 -0.20 -7.29
C GLU A 9 -32.20 -0.04 -8.07
N PHE A 10 -31.21 0.55 -7.40
CA PHE A 10 -29.75 0.42 -7.58
C PHE A 10 -29.27 -0.12 -8.93
N THR A 11 -29.32 0.68 -9.98
CA THR A 11 -28.92 0.29 -11.34
C THR A 11 -27.40 0.10 -11.53
N GLY A 12 -26.59 0.14 -10.47
CA GLY A 12 -25.12 0.20 -10.57
C GLY A 12 -24.29 -0.79 -9.76
N ASN A 13 -24.80 -1.48 -8.73
CA ASN A 13 -24.01 -2.44 -7.93
C ASN A 13 -24.42 -3.89 -8.27
N PRO A 14 -23.65 -4.61 -9.11
CA PRO A 14 -23.99 -5.98 -9.48
C PRO A 14 -23.95 -6.94 -8.30
N ARG A 15 -22.97 -6.83 -7.39
CA ARG A 15 -22.86 -7.69 -6.21
C ARG A 15 -24.11 -7.63 -5.33
N ARG A 16 -24.67 -6.44 -5.09
CA ARG A 16 -25.86 -6.26 -4.25
C ARG A 16 -27.14 -6.72 -4.94
N GLN A 17 -27.26 -6.51 -6.25
CA GLN A 17 -28.38 -7.05 -7.03
C GLN A 17 -28.36 -8.58 -7.05
N LEU A 18 -27.19 -9.19 -7.26
CA LEU A 18 -27.01 -10.63 -7.15
C LEU A 18 -27.34 -11.11 -5.73
N ALA A 19 -26.85 -10.42 -4.69
CA ALA A 19 -27.17 -10.80 -3.31
C ALA A 19 -28.68 -10.86 -3.06
N LYS A 20 -29.47 -9.91 -3.56
CA LYS A 20 -30.95 -9.96 -3.46
C LYS A 20 -31.55 -11.18 -4.18
N LEU A 21 -31.07 -11.50 -5.37
CA LEU A 21 -31.52 -12.69 -6.11
C LEU A 21 -31.19 -13.98 -5.34
N PHE A 22 -29.98 -14.05 -4.78
CA PHE A 22 -29.56 -15.19 -3.97
C PHE A 22 -30.27 -15.25 -2.62
N ASP A 23 -30.63 -14.15 -1.98
CA ASP A 23 -31.39 -14.13 -0.72
C ASP A 23 -32.73 -14.86 -0.86
N VAL A 24 -33.46 -14.59 -1.95
CA VAL A 24 -34.71 -15.29 -2.26
C VAL A 24 -34.46 -16.79 -2.46
N SER A 25 -33.44 -17.14 -3.23
CA SER A 25 -33.08 -18.55 -3.48
C SER A 25 -32.66 -19.29 -2.20
N LEU A 26 -31.88 -18.65 -1.33
CA LEU A 26 -31.40 -19.21 -0.07
C LEU A 26 -32.57 -19.48 0.88
N LYS A 27 -33.50 -18.53 1.03
CA LYS A 27 -34.72 -18.69 1.85
C LYS A 27 -35.63 -19.80 1.37
N LEU A 28 -35.72 -20.03 0.05
CA LEU A 28 -36.45 -21.16 -0.51
C LEU A 28 -35.73 -22.49 -0.28
N THR A 29 -34.39 -22.48 -0.28
CA THR A 29 -33.58 -23.70 -0.14
C THR A 29 -33.52 -24.20 1.30
N VAL A 30 -33.45 -23.28 2.28
CA VAL A 30 -33.41 -23.58 3.71
C VAL A 30 -34.38 -22.68 4.50
N PRO A 31 -35.70 -22.92 4.40
CA PRO A 31 -36.71 -22.04 5.00
C PRO A 31 -36.61 -21.94 6.53
N ASP A 32 -36.05 -22.96 7.19
CA ASP A 32 -35.87 -23.00 8.64
C ASP A 32 -34.65 -22.20 9.14
N GLU A 33 -33.84 -21.63 8.23
CA GLU A 33 -32.65 -20.82 8.55
C GLU A 33 -32.77 -19.40 7.94
N PRO A 34 -33.66 -18.53 8.45
CA PRO A 34 -34.01 -17.26 7.80
C PRO A 34 -32.92 -16.18 7.85
N ASN A 35 -31.87 -16.37 8.66
CA ASN A 35 -30.83 -15.38 8.93
C ASN A 35 -29.55 -15.56 8.08
N VAL A 36 -29.62 -16.33 7.00
CA VAL A 36 -28.45 -16.59 6.15
C VAL A 36 -28.26 -15.46 5.15
N GLU A 37 -27.20 -14.67 5.32
CA GLU A 37 -26.86 -13.61 4.38
C GLU A 37 -26.17 -14.17 3.11
N PRO A 38 -26.52 -13.69 1.91
CA PRO A 38 -25.83 -14.05 0.67
C PRO A 38 -24.35 -13.63 0.67
N LEU A 39 -23.47 -14.57 0.31
CA LEU A 39 -22.03 -14.41 0.19
C LEU A 39 -21.67 -14.37 -1.30
N ILE A 40 -21.69 -13.17 -1.88
CA ILE A 40 -21.37 -12.93 -3.29
C ILE A 40 -19.99 -12.30 -3.41
N GLU A 41 -19.13 -12.92 -4.21
CA GLU A 41 -17.77 -12.48 -4.47
C GLU A 41 -17.45 -12.51 -5.98
N PRO A 42 -16.45 -11.76 -6.46
CA PRO A 42 -15.93 -11.95 -7.82
C PRO A 42 -15.53 -13.41 -8.09
N GLY A 43 -15.93 -13.94 -9.24
CA GLY A 43 -15.73 -15.35 -9.59
C GLY A 43 -14.44 -15.61 -10.38
N LYS A 44 -13.85 -16.81 -10.23
CA LYS A 44 -12.74 -17.26 -11.09
C LYS A 44 -13.23 -17.88 -12.41
N PHE A 45 -14.40 -18.52 -12.38
CA PHE A 45 -15.00 -19.27 -13.49
C PHE A 45 -16.33 -18.66 -13.99
N GLY A 46 -16.61 -17.43 -13.56
CA GLY A 46 -17.73 -16.58 -13.92
C GLY A 46 -17.41 -15.15 -13.50
N ASP A 47 -18.30 -14.19 -13.75
CA ASP A 47 -18.08 -12.81 -13.32
C ASP A 47 -18.20 -12.68 -11.78
N TYR A 48 -19.14 -13.43 -11.20
CA TYR A 48 -19.35 -13.53 -9.75
C TYR A 48 -19.56 -14.99 -9.33
N GLN A 49 -19.47 -15.26 -8.03
CA GLN A 49 -19.76 -16.55 -7.41
C GLN A 49 -20.51 -16.37 -6.09
N CYS A 50 -21.42 -17.29 -5.79
CA CYS A 50 -22.08 -17.41 -4.49
C CYS A 50 -21.46 -18.58 -3.70
N ASN A 51 -21.03 -18.28 -2.46
CA ASN A 51 -20.25 -19.19 -1.61
C ASN A 51 -21.06 -19.80 -0.45
N ASN A 52 -22.37 -19.54 -0.37
CA ASN A 52 -23.22 -19.92 0.77
C ASN A 52 -23.31 -21.43 1.04
N ALA A 53 -23.16 -22.29 0.02
CA ALA A 53 -23.47 -23.71 0.12
C ALA A 53 -22.70 -24.45 1.24
N MET A 54 -21.44 -24.10 1.48
CA MET A 54 -20.61 -24.73 2.52
C MET A 54 -21.01 -24.28 3.94
N GLY A 55 -21.25 -22.99 4.13
CA GLY A 55 -21.71 -22.43 5.40
C GLY A 55 -23.08 -22.98 5.78
N LEU A 56 -24.00 -23.00 4.81
CA LEU A 56 -25.33 -23.59 4.96
C LEU A 56 -25.30 -25.06 5.35
N TRP A 57 -24.48 -25.87 4.67
CA TRP A 57 -24.33 -27.27 5.02
C TRP A 57 -23.89 -27.46 6.48
N SER A 58 -22.96 -26.64 6.95
CA SER A 58 -22.47 -26.69 8.33
C SER A 58 -23.57 -26.39 9.35
N LEU A 59 -24.56 -25.55 9.00
CA LEU A 59 -25.69 -25.21 9.86
C LEU A 59 -26.78 -26.30 9.91
N ILE A 60 -27.04 -26.97 8.78
CA ILE A 60 -28.17 -27.90 8.65
C ILE A 60 -27.80 -29.38 8.78
N LYS A 61 -26.50 -29.73 8.67
CA LYS A 61 -26.03 -31.11 8.83
C LYS A 61 -26.42 -31.65 10.20
N GLY A 62 -27.09 -32.79 10.22
CA GLY A 62 -27.55 -33.46 11.46
C GLY A 62 -28.95 -33.05 11.93
N LYS A 63 -29.60 -32.06 11.30
CA LYS A 63 -30.97 -31.62 11.61
C LYS A 63 -32.06 -32.34 10.79
N GLY A 64 -31.82 -33.59 10.35
CA GLY A 64 -32.79 -34.34 9.53
C GLY A 64 -33.02 -33.78 8.12
N THR A 65 -32.01 -33.13 7.54
CA THR A 65 -32.09 -32.49 6.22
C THR A 65 -32.10 -33.49 5.06
N GLN A 66 -32.78 -33.14 3.95
CA GLN A 66 -32.80 -33.90 2.70
C GLN A 66 -31.48 -33.83 1.90
N PHE A 67 -30.60 -32.88 2.21
CA PHE A 67 -29.37 -32.65 1.45
C PHE A 67 -28.26 -33.64 1.85
N ARG A 68 -27.54 -34.19 0.86
CA ARG A 68 -26.44 -35.15 1.05
C ARG A 68 -25.03 -34.51 1.04
N GLY A 69 -24.93 -33.22 1.33
CA GLY A 69 -23.68 -32.46 1.37
C GLY A 69 -23.76 -31.08 0.73
N PRO A 70 -22.68 -30.26 0.82
CA PRO A 70 -22.64 -28.91 0.27
C PRO A 70 -22.96 -28.80 -1.23
N PRO A 71 -22.50 -29.71 -2.12
CA PRO A 71 -22.89 -29.65 -3.53
C PRO A 71 -24.39 -29.81 -3.77
N ALA A 72 -25.08 -30.62 -2.96
CA ALA A 72 -26.53 -30.79 -3.05
C ALA A 72 -27.27 -29.52 -2.60
N VAL A 73 -26.75 -28.82 -1.57
CA VAL A 73 -27.26 -27.51 -1.16
C VAL A 73 -27.05 -26.50 -2.29
N GLY A 74 -25.83 -26.43 -2.85
CA GLY A 74 -25.53 -25.56 -3.99
C GLY A 74 -26.39 -25.85 -5.22
N GLN A 75 -26.71 -27.13 -5.47
CA GLN A 75 -27.58 -27.54 -6.56
C GLN A 75 -29.04 -27.12 -6.36
N VAL A 76 -29.56 -27.22 -5.15
CA VAL A 76 -30.91 -26.75 -4.86
C VAL A 76 -30.98 -25.22 -4.80
N CYS A 77 -29.97 -24.54 -4.26
CA CYS A 77 -29.82 -23.09 -4.40
C CYS A 77 -29.77 -22.67 -5.88
N TRP A 78 -29.02 -23.39 -6.72
CA TRP A 78 -28.95 -23.11 -8.16
C TRP A 78 -30.28 -23.38 -8.86
N LEU A 79 -30.98 -24.48 -8.54
CA LEU A 79 -32.32 -24.78 -9.09
C LEU A 79 -33.35 -23.74 -8.64
N ALA A 80 -33.38 -23.38 -7.35
CA ALA A 80 -34.26 -22.36 -6.81
C ALA A 80 -33.96 -20.99 -7.42
N LEU A 81 -32.68 -20.67 -7.62
CA LEU A 81 -32.26 -19.50 -8.36
C LEU A 81 -32.82 -19.58 -9.79
N ILE A 82 -32.57 -20.63 -10.57
CA ILE A 82 -33.09 -20.79 -11.95
C ILE A 82 -34.63 -20.71 -12.02
N GLN A 83 -35.34 -21.27 -11.04
CA GLN A 83 -36.80 -21.22 -10.98
C GLN A 83 -37.34 -19.83 -10.59
N SER A 84 -36.58 -19.05 -9.82
CA SER A 84 -36.83 -17.63 -9.54
C SER A 84 -36.29 -16.68 -10.61
N LEU A 85 -35.40 -17.17 -11.49
CA LEU A 85 -34.72 -16.45 -12.57
C LEU A 85 -35.48 -16.31 -13.90
N PRO A 86 -36.65 -16.92 -14.22
CA PRO A 86 -37.27 -16.69 -15.52
C PRO A 86 -37.75 -15.24 -15.73
N THR A 87 -37.49 -14.34 -14.76
CA THR A 87 -37.73 -12.89 -14.81
C THR A 87 -36.47 -11.99 -14.68
N SER A 88 -35.24 -12.50 -14.60
CA SER A 88 -34.03 -11.64 -14.43
C SER A 88 -33.21 -11.49 -15.72
N GLU A 89 -33.21 -10.30 -16.31
CA GLU A 89 -32.40 -9.96 -17.49
C GLU A 89 -30.88 -9.90 -17.20
N MET A 90 -30.49 -9.89 -15.91
CA MET A 90 -29.13 -9.69 -15.43
C MET A 90 -28.22 -10.90 -15.63
N VAL A 91 -28.75 -12.11 -15.49
CA VAL A 91 -27.98 -13.36 -15.46
C VAL A 91 -28.05 -14.04 -16.83
N GLU A 92 -26.90 -14.24 -17.46
CA GLU A 92 -26.78 -14.99 -18.72
C GLU A 92 -26.71 -16.49 -18.48
N SER A 93 -25.90 -16.91 -17.52
CA SER A 93 -25.79 -18.31 -17.12
C SER A 93 -25.32 -18.45 -15.68
N CYS A 94 -25.71 -19.57 -15.05
CA CYS A 94 -25.22 -19.97 -13.73
C CYS A 94 -24.76 -21.42 -13.78
N ALA A 95 -23.65 -21.73 -13.14
CA ALA A 95 -23.10 -23.09 -13.06
C ALA A 95 -22.59 -23.41 -11.66
N ILE A 96 -22.76 -24.66 -11.22
CA ILE A 96 -22.21 -25.15 -9.96
C ILE A 96 -20.77 -25.60 -10.20
N ALA A 97 -19.86 -25.23 -9.30
CA ALA A 97 -18.47 -25.66 -9.35
C ALA A 97 -17.96 -26.16 -8.00
N GLY A 98 -17.06 -27.16 -8.06
CA GLY A 98 -16.33 -27.69 -6.91
C GLY A 98 -17.24 -28.11 -5.75
N PRO A 99 -16.98 -27.66 -4.50
CA PRO A 99 -17.72 -28.06 -3.30
C PRO A 99 -19.13 -27.44 -3.20
N GLY A 100 -19.65 -26.75 -4.22
CA GLY A 100 -21.00 -26.15 -4.21
C GLY A 100 -21.02 -24.64 -4.45
N PHE A 101 -19.97 -24.07 -5.02
CA PHE A 101 -19.97 -22.69 -5.49
C PHE A 101 -20.97 -22.53 -6.64
N VAL A 102 -21.73 -21.44 -6.66
CA VAL A 102 -22.61 -21.11 -7.78
C VAL A 102 -22.01 -19.93 -8.54
N ASN A 103 -21.32 -20.22 -9.64
CA ASN A 103 -20.73 -19.22 -10.54
C ASN A 103 -21.82 -18.58 -11.39
N VAL A 104 -21.71 -17.28 -11.61
CA VAL A 104 -22.67 -16.45 -12.35
C VAL A 104 -21.95 -15.69 -13.45
N VAL A 105 -22.48 -15.76 -14.66
CA VAL A 105 -22.08 -14.94 -15.80
C VAL A 105 -23.20 -13.93 -16.06
N LEU A 106 -22.86 -12.65 -16.06
CA LEU A 106 -23.75 -11.54 -16.34
C LEU A 106 -24.03 -11.40 -17.83
N SER A 107 -25.27 -11.04 -18.15
CA SER A 107 -25.72 -10.76 -19.51
C SER A 107 -25.02 -9.52 -20.08
N SER A 108 -24.31 -9.70 -21.20
CA SER A 108 -23.71 -8.58 -21.94
C SER A 108 -24.73 -7.49 -22.32
N LYS A 109 -25.98 -7.88 -22.63
CA LYS A 109 -27.06 -6.94 -22.96
C LYS A 109 -27.48 -6.11 -21.75
N TRP A 110 -27.59 -6.76 -20.58
CA TRP A 110 -27.90 -6.07 -19.34
C TRP A 110 -26.77 -5.14 -18.92
N MET A 111 -25.51 -5.58 -19.05
CA MET A 111 -24.35 -4.75 -18.74
C MET A 111 -24.31 -3.50 -19.63
N ALA A 112 -24.48 -3.67 -20.95
CA ALA A 112 -24.58 -2.57 -21.89
C ALA A 112 -25.69 -1.60 -21.51
N LYS A 113 -26.89 -2.11 -21.18
CA LYS A 113 -28.03 -1.29 -20.79
C LYS A 113 -27.79 -0.50 -19.50
N SER A 114 -27.14 -1.11 -18.52
CA SER A 114 -26.77 -0.43 -17.26
C SER A 114 -25.77 0.71 -17.49
N ILE A 115 -24.82 0.52 -18.40
CA ILE A 115 -23.86 1.58 -18.79
C ILE A 115 -24.57 2.69 -19.57
N GLU A 116 -25.45 2.36 -20.52
CA GLU A 116 -26.27 3.34 -21.25
C GLU A 116 -27.11 4.19 -20.29
N ASN A 117 -27.79 3.56 -19.34
CA ASN A 117 -28.58 4.29 -18.34
C ASN A 117 -27.70 5.22 -17.50
N MET A 118 -26.50 4.77 -17.08
CA MET A 118 -25.54 5.63 -16.38
C MET A 118 -25.07 6.83 -17.22
N LEU A 119 -24.90 6.64 -18.53
CA LEU A 119 -24.52 7.72 -19.44
C LEU A 119 -25.62 8.78 -19.60
N VAL A 120 -26.89 8.36 -19.57
CA VAL A 120 -28.06 9.25 -19.72
C VAL A 120 -28.44 9.92 -18.40
N ASP A 121 -28.57 9.12 -17.34
CA ASP A 121 -29.08 9.56 -16.04
C ASP A 121 -27.98 10.10 -15.12
N GLY A 122 -26.71 9.85 -15.49
CA GLY A 122 -25.52 10.29 -14.77
C GLY A 122 -24.96 9.26 -13.79
N ILE A 123 -23.67 9.40 -13.50
CA ILE A 123 -22.89 8.52 -12.60
C ILE A 123 -23.41 8.45 -11.16
N ASP A 124 -24.17 9.46 -10.74
CA ASP A 124 -24.78 9.50 -9.41
C ASP A 124 -25.85 8.41 -9.21
N THR A 125 -26.38 7.82 -10.28
CA THR A 125 -27.23 6.61 -10.21
C THR A 125 -26.48 5.37 -9.73
N TRP A 126 -25.14 5.36 -9.83
CA TRP A 126 -24.27 4.31 -9.33
C TRP A 126 -23.68 4.61 -7.95
N ALA A 127 -24.08 5.71 -7.32
CA ALA A 127 -23.71 5.98 -5.93
C ALA A 127 -24.25 4.87 -5.01
N PRO A 128 -23.39 4.26 -4.16
CA PRO A 128 -23.87 3.26 -3.22
C PRO A 128 -24.73 3.93 -2.15
N THR A 129 -25.71 3.20 -1.62
CA THR A 129 -26.49 3.66 -0.46
C THR A 129 -26.10 2.87 0.76
N LEU A 130 -25.50 3.59 1.70
CA LEU A 130 -25.12 3.07 3.00
C LEU A 130 -26.31 3.17 3.96
N SER A 131 -26.34 2.32 4.98
CA SER A 131 -27.36 2.34 6.03
C SER A 131 -27.25 3.55 6.97
N VAL A 132 -26.10 4.22 6.96
CA VAL A 132 -25.82 5.42 7.76
C VAL A 132 -26.36 6.66 7.07
N LYS A 133 -26.99 7.55 7.83
CA LYS A 133 -27.49 8.84 7.33
C LYS A 133 -26.54 9.99 7.58
N ARG A 134 -25.90 10.01 8.75
CA ARG A 134 -25.03 11.11 9.18
C ARG A 134 -23.72 10.60 9.76
N ALA A 135 -22.61 11.09 9.22
CA ALA A 135 -21.27 10.75 9.68
C ALA A 135 -20.45 11.99 10.04
N VAL A 136 -19.62 11.88 11.08
CA VAL A 136 -18.57 12.85 11.39
C VAL A 136 -17.23 12.24 10.94
N VAL A 137 -16.45 13.00 10.19
CA VAL A 137 -15.07 12.64 9.85
C VAL A 137 -14.14 13.67 10.48
N ASP A 138 -13.36 13.25 11.47
CA ASP A 138 -12.40 14.07 12.21
C ASP A 138 -11.00 13.84 11.65
N PHE A 139 -10.41 14.88 11.05
CA PHE A 139 -9.15 14.77 10.33
C PHE A 139 -8.40 16.12 10.25
N SER A 140 -7.16 16.05 9.76
CA SER A 140 -6.17 17.13 9.73
C SER A 140 -5.61 17.52 11.10
N SER A 141 -6.46 18.06 11.97
CA SER A 141 -6.21 18.37 13.39
C SER A 141 -4.80 18.92 13.72
N PRO A 142 -4.34 19.99 13.06
CA PRO A 142 -3.05 20.61 13.37
C PRO A 142 -3.09 21.31 14.74
N ASN A 143 -1.90 21.60 15.27
CA ASN A 143 -1.75 22.36 16.51
C ASN A 143 -1.55 23.85 16.19
N ILE A 144 -2.33 24.74 16.79
CA ILE A 144 -2.14 26.20 16.66
C ILE A 144 -0.73 26.59 17.15
N ALA A 145 -0.15 27.60 16.51
CA ALA A 145 1.23 28.05 16.70
C ALA A 145 2.31 27.03 16.29
N LYS A 146 1.93 25.96 15.60
CA LYS A 146 2.85 25.03 14.91
C LYS A 146 2.46 24.92 13.45
N GLU A 147 3.44 24.80 12.59
CA GLU A 147 3.19 24.60 11.17
C GLU A 147 2.68 23.18 10.89
N MET A 148 1.90 23.06 9.81
CA MET A 148 1.51 21.76 9.29
C MET A 148 2.73 21.03 8.72
N HIS A 149 2.76 19.72 8.94
CA HIS A 149 3.85 18.83 8.55
C HIS A 149 3.28 17.57 7.90
N VAL A 150 4.13 16.73 7.34
CA VAL A 150 3.71 15.57 6.54
C VAL A 150 2.82 14.55 7.29
N GLY A 151 2.91 14.47 8.62
CA GLY A 151 1.96 13.69 9.42
C GLY A 151 0.51 14.24 9.41
N HIS A 152 0.34 15.56 9.35
CA HIS A 152 -0.98 16.19 9.20
C HIS A 152 -1.49 15.97 7.77
N LEU A 153 -0.60 16.06 6.76
CA LEU A 153 -0.95 15.80 5.37
C LEU A 153 -1.65 14.45 5.17
N ARG A 154 -1.14 13.35 5.77
CA ARG A 154 -1.79 12.04 5.65
C ARG A 154 -3.23 12.05 6.18
N SER A 155 -3.42 12.58 7.39
CA SER A 155 -4.75 12.73 7.98
C SER A 155 -5.64 13.58 7.08
N THR A 156 -5.12 14.71 6.59
CA THR A 156 -5.80 15.64 5.69
C THR A 156 -6.30 14.96 4.40
N ILE A 157 -5.43 14.21 3.69
CA ILE A 157 -5.77 13.55 2.42
C ILE A 157 -6.73 12.38 2.65
N ILE A 158 -6.43 11.50 3.61
CA ILE A 158 -7.23 10.30 3.88
C ILE A 158 -8.62 10.71 4.35
N GLY A 159 -8.72 11.66 5.28
CA GLY A 159 -9.99 12.15 5.80
C GLY A 159 -10.86 12.82 4.76
N ASP A 160 -10.30 13.69 3.90
CA ASP A 160 -11.04 14.30 2.80
C ASP A 160 -11.54 13.24 1.80
N THR A 161 -10.70 12.24 1.49
CA THR A 161 -11.09 11.13 0.60
C THR A 161 -12.25 10.32 1.19
N LEU A 162 -12.20 9.97 2.47
CA LEU A 162 -13.29 9.28 3.16
C LEU A 162 -14.57 10.13 3.18
N ALA A 163 -14.46 11.43 3.46
CA ALA A 163 -15.60 12.33 3.44
C ALA A 163 -16.27 12.38 2.07
N ARG A 164 -15.50 12.55 0.99
CA ARG A 164 -16.02 12.57 -0.39
C ARG A 164 -16.71 11.27 -0.79
N MET A 165 -16.14 10.11 -0.39
CA MET A 165 -16.75 8.81 -0.67
C MET A 165 -18.09 8.64 0.05
N LEU A 166 -18.18 9.06 1.31
CA LEU A 166 -19.42 9.04 2.07
C LEU A 166 -20.47 10.02 1.53
N GLU A 167 -20.06 11.23 1.15
CA GLU A 167 -20.93 12.24 0.52
C GLU A 167 -21.48 11.76 -0.82
N PHE A 168 -20.63 11.14 -1.66
CA PHE A 168 -21.08 10.53 -2.90
C PHE A 168 -22.10 9.42 -2.64
N SER A 169 -21.92 8.67 -1.53
CA SER A 169 -22.86 7.67 -1.03
C SER A 169 -24.11 8.25 -0.34
N LYS A 170 -24.34 9.56 -0.50
CA LYS A 170 -25.49 10.32 0.03
C LYS A 170 -25.59 10.35 1.56
N VAL A 171 -24.47 10.14 2.25
CA VAL A 171 -24.35 10.36 3.70
C VAL A 171 -24.14 11.85 3.95
N GLU A 172 -24.84 12.43 4.93
CA GLU A 172 -24.54 13.77 5.42
C GLU A 172 -23.22 13.73 6.21
N VAL A 173 -22.17 14.33 5.66
CA VAL A 173 -20.84 14.30 6.29
C VAL A 173 -20.52 15.63 6.95
N LEU A 174 -20.24 15.54 8.24
CA LEU A 174 -19.72 16.62 9.07
C LEU A 174 -18.19 16.50 9.12
N ARG A 175 -17.51 17.32 8.33
CA ARG A 175 -16.05 17.39 8.28
C ARG A 175 -15.55 18.21 9.47
N ARG A 176 -14.83 17.58 10.39
CA ARG A 176 -14.37 18.20 11.64
C ARG A 176 -12.86 18.31 11.69
N ASN A 177 -12.40 19.47 12.09
CA ASN A 177 -10.99 19.75 12.33
C ASN A 177 -10.79 19.99 13.82
N HIS A 178 -10.33 18.96 14.52
CA HIS A 178 -10.10 18.99 15.96
C HIS A 178 -8.75 19.63 16.28
N VAL A 179 -8.64 20.92 15.98
CA VAL A 179 -7.43 21.71 16.13
C VAL A 179 -6.99 21.77 17.60
N GLY A 180 -5.69 21.57 17.85
CA GLY A 180 -5.06 21.77 19.15
C GLY A 180 -4.91 23.26 19.47
N ASP A 181 -6.02 23.93 19.75
CA ASP A 181 -6.10 25.36 20.04
C ASP A 181 -6.05 25.67 21.56
N TRP A 182 -6.20 24.67 22.42
CA TRP A 182 -6.18 24.80 23.88
C TRP A 182 -4.97 24.05 24.50
N GLY A 183 -4.16 24.71 25.33
CA GLY A 183 -3.00 24.04 25.96
C GLY A 183 -1.97 24.96 26.62
N THR A 184 -1.08 24.38 27.44
CA THR A 184 -0.12 25.10 28.29
C THR A 184 1.05 25.77 27.57
N GLN A 185 1.18 25.58 26.25
CA GLN A 185 2.37 25.97 25.48
C GLN A 185 2.31 27.40 24.87
N LYS A 186 1.35 28.26 25.26
CA LYS A 186 0.82 29.28 24.34
C LYS A 186 0.88 30.77 24.70
N PHE A 187 1.72 31.23 25.63
CA PHE A 187 1.79 32.68 25.86
C PHE A 187 3.21 33.23 26.04
N PRO A 188 3.67 34.06 25.08
CA PRO A 188 4.65 35.11 25.32
C PRO A 188 3.97 36.44 25.69
N ASP A 189 4.79 37.44 26.07
CA ASP A 189 4.36 38.73 26.60
C ASP A 189 3.34 39.46 25.69
N THR A 190 2.28 40.01 26.30
CA THR A 190 1.10 40.59 25.64
C THR A 190 1.39 41.86 24.81
N GLU A 191 2.55 42.48 24.97
CA GLU A 191 2.93 43.74 24.29
C GLU A 191 3.58 43.54 22.91
N SER A 192 3.98 42.30 22.53
CA SER A 192 4.71 42.03 21.28
C SER A 192 3.90 41.35 20.16
N VAL A 193 2.57 41.30 20.29
CA VAL A 193 1.68 40.57 19.36
C VAL A 193 1.12 41.52 18.29
N THR A 194 1.93 41.83 17.26
CA THR A 194 1.50 42.53 16.02
C THR A 194 1.54 41.58 14.82
N GLU A 195 0.69 41.78 13.81
CA GLU A 195 0.66 40.95 12.58
C GLU A 195 2.03 40.88 11.88
N THR A 196 2.81 41.96 11.92
CA THR A 196 4.16 42.04 11.34
C THR A 196 5.25 41.39 12.21
N ALA A 197 5.05 41.24 13.52
CA ALA A 197 6.00 40.57 14.42
C ALA A 197 5.85 39.04 14.44
N ILE A 198 4.72 38.51 13.94
CA ILE A 198 4.39 37.08 13.89
C ILE A 198 4.48 36.59 12.43
N GLY A 199 5.42 37.14 11.65
CA GLY A 199 5.61 36.77 10.24
C GLY A 199 6.01 35.30 10.03
N ASP A 200 6.63 34.66 11.04
CA ASP A 200 6.91 33.23 11.07
C ASP A 200 6.51 32.66 12.45
N LEU A 201 5.35 32.01 12.51
CA LEU A 201 4.80 31.35 13.72
C LEU A 201 5.77 30.32 14.31
N GLN A 202 6.60 29.68 13.48
CA GLN A 202 7.56 28.68 13.92
C GLN A 202 8.74 29.31 14.64
N VAL A 203 9.25 30.44 14.13
CA VAL A 203 10.30 31.23 14.79
C VAL A 203 9.76 31.73 16.13
N PHE A 204 8.58 32.32 16.14
CA PHE A 204 7.92 32.80 17.35
C PHE A 204 7.73 31.70 18.40
N TYR A 205 7.27 30.52 18.00
CA TYR A 205 7.13 29.37 18.89
C TYR A 205 8.49 28.87 19.41
N ARG A 206 9.51 28.78 18.55
CA ARG A 206 10.86 28.32 18.91
C ARG A 206 11.52 29.27 19.90
N GLU A 207 11.41 30.56 19.68
CA GLU A 207 11.90 31.60 20.60
C GLU A 207 11.18 31.58 21.94
N SER A 208 9.84 31.47 21.92
CA SER A 208 9.03 31.37 23.13
C SER A 208 9.38 30.12 23.94
N LYS A 209 9.61 28.98 23.27
CA LYS A 209 10.02 27.73 23.92
C LYS A 209 11.42 27.83 24.51
N LEU A 210 12.36 28.45 23.80
CA LEU A 210 13.72 28.69 24.29
C LEU A 210 13.68 29.58 25.56
N LYS A 211 12.90 30.67 25.54
CA LYS A 211 12.68 31.53 26.72
C LYS A 211 12.06 30.76 27.88
N PHE A 212 11.06 29.91 27.62
CA PHE A 212 10.41 29.08 28.63
C PHE A 212 11.37 28.09 29.32
N ASP A 213 12.29 27.49 28.56
CA ASP A 213 13.21 26.51 29.11
C ASP A 213 14.41 27.16 29.83
N LEU A 214 14.83 28.37 29.41
CA LEU A 214 16.00 29.05 29.94
C LEU A 214 15.71 30.10 31.03
N ASN A 215 14.52 30.69 31.08
CA ASN A 215 14.18 31.77 32.02
C ASN A 215 13.08 31.32 33.01
N PRO A 216 13.42 31.08 34.29
CA PRO A 216 12.46 30.69 35.33
C PRO A 216 11.34 31.71 35.57
N GLU A 217 11.62 33.01 35.51
CA GLU A 217 10.60 34.06 35.69
C GLU A 217 9.61 34.05 34.52
N PHE A 218 10.10 33.88 33.30
CA PHE A 218 9.24 33.74 32.11
C PHE A 218 8.39 32.47 32.18
N LYS A 219 8.97 31.36 32.67
CA LYS A 219 8.24 30.10 32.87
C LYS A 219 7.08 30.27 33.85
N GLU A 220 7.30 30.93 34.99
CA GLU A 220 6.26 31.20 35.97
C GLU A 220 5.17 32.13 35.40
N LYS A 221 5.56 33.22 34.72
CA LYS A 221 4.63 34.11 34.02
C LYS A 221 3.78 33.38 32.98
N ALA A 222 4.40 32.51 32.17
CA ALA A 222 3.70 31.73 31.15
C ALA A 222 2.70 30.74 31.77
N GLN A 223 3.04 30.12 32.91
CA GLN A 223 2.10 29.26 33.65
C GLN A 223 0.93 30.05 34.24
N GLN A 224 1.18 31.23 34.82
CA GLN A 224 0.13 32.13 35.31
C GLN A 224 -0.77 32.65 34.18
N ALA A 225 -0.19 32.94 33.00
CA ALA A 225 -0.93 33.37 31.82
C ALA A 225 -1.94 32.31 31.34
N VAL A 226 -1.58 31.02 31.38
CA VAL A 226 -2.49 29.93 31.06
C VAL A 226 -3.66 29.87 32.04
N VAL A 227 -3.42 30.04 33.33
CA VAL A 227 -4.49 30.09 34.35
C VAL A 227 -5.41 31.28 34.11
N ARG A 228 -4.87 32.47 33.77
CA ARG A 228 -5.68 33.65 33.44
C ARG A 228 -6.51 33.46 32.15
N LEU A 229 -5.94 32.84 31.11
CA LEU A 229 -6.70 32.46 29.91
C LEU A 229 -7.86 31.52 30.27
N GLN A 230 -7.59 30.47 31.05
CA GLN A 230 -8.60 29.49 31.47
C GLN A 230 -9.68 30.11 32.37
N GLY A 231 -9.28 31.05 33.25
CA GLY A 231 -10.18 31.85 34.07
C GLY A 231 -10.99 32.90 33.30
N GLY A 232 -10.72 33.08 32.00
CA GLY A 232 -11.51 33.92 31.11
C GLY A 232 -11.10 35.38 31.05
N ASP A 233 -9.87 35.71 31.45
CA ASP A 233 -9.34 37.07 31.39
C ASP A 233 -9.38 37.62 29.94
N PRO A 234 -10.05 38.78 29.69
CA PRO A 234 -10.20 39.35 28.36
C PRO A 234 -8.88 39.64 27.65
N VAL A 235 -7.84 40.04 28.37
CA VAL A 235 -6.55 40.41 27.78
C VAL A 235 -5.87 39.18 27.17
N TYR A 236 -5.83 38.08 27.94
CA TYR A 236 -5.23 36.82 27.49
C TYR A 236 -6.09 36.13 26.44
N ARG A 237 -7.43 36.22 26.52
CA ARG A 237 -8.31 35.72 25.47
C ARG A 237 -8.12 36.43 24.14
N ASN A 238 -7.96 37.75 24.15
CA ASN A 238 -7.69 38.52 22.94
C ASN A 238 -6.33 38.16 22.32
N ALA A 239 -5.28 37.99 23.14
CA ALA A 239 -3.97 37.55 22.66
C ALA A 239 -4.02 36.13 22.05
N TRP A 240 -4.70 35.19 22.72
CA TRP A 240 -4.93 33.83 22.21
C TRP A 240 -5.70 33.81 20.89
N ALA A 241 -6.77 34.62 20.80
CA ALA A 241 -7.58 34.71 19.59
C ALA A 241 -6.75 35.16 18.38
N LYS A 242 -5.88 36.18 18.55
CA LYS A 242 -4.95 36.62 17.50
C LYS A 242 -3.99 35.53 17.06
N ILE A 243 -3.38 34.79 18.00
CA ILE A 243 -2.47 33.67 17.68
C ILE A 243 -3.21 32.57 16.90
N CYS A 244 -4.45 32.28 17.30
CA CYS A 244 -5.29 31.31 16.60
C CYS A 244 -5.62 31.78 15.18
N GLU A 245 -6.00 33.05 15.01
CA GLU A 245 -6.34 33.66 13.73
C GLU A 245 -5.17 33.58 12.73
N ILE A 246 -3.94 33.91 13.16
CA ILE A 246 -2.76 33.83 12.30
C ILE A 246 -2.51 32.37 11.87
N SER A 247 -2.60 31.42 12.81
CA SER A 247 -2.43 30.00 12.48
C SER A 247 -3.53 29.49 11.53
N ARG A 248 -4.78 29.91 11.73
CA ARG A 248 -5.90 29.59 10.83
C ARG A 248 -5.68 30.10 9.42
N ASN A 249 -5.17 31.33 9.28
CA ASN A 249 -4.86 31.92 7.99
C ASN A 249 -3.79 31.09 7.24
N GLU A 250 -2.75 30.61 7.94
CA GLU A 250 -1.75 29.72 7.33
C GLU A 250 -2.33 28.34 6.95
N PHE A 251 -3.16 27.74 7.81
CA PHE A 251 -3.80 26.45 7.50
C PHE A 251 -4.76 26.59 6.31
N ALA A 252 -5.52 27.68 6.23
CA ALA A 252 -6.44 27.96 5.14
C ALA A 252 -5.73 28.05 3.78
N LYS A 253 -4.50 28.57 3.71
CA LYS A 253 -3.70 28.57 2.48
C LYS A 253 -3.42 27.14 2.01
N VAL A 254 -3.03 26.25 2.93
CA VAL A 254 -2.76 24.84 2.62
C VAL A 254 -4.05 24.12 2.19
N TYR A 255 -5.15 24.29 2.92
CA TYR A 255 -6.43 23.68 2.58
C TYR A 255 -6.97 24.16 1.22
N LYS A 256 -6.82 25.45 0.91
CA LYS A 256 -7.16 26.00 -0.40
C LYS A 256 -6.36 25.36 -1.53
N ARG A 257 -5.04 25.23 -1.38
CA ARG A 257 -4.18 24.54 -2.36
C ARG A 257 -4.57 23.08 -2.56
N LEU A 258 -4.94 22.39 -1.48
CA LEU A 258 -5.42 21.02 -1.52
C LEU A 258 -6.89 20.89 -1.94
N GLN A 259 -7.63 21.99 -2.11
CA GLN A 259 -9.08 22.01 -2.41
C GLN A 259 -9.91 21.24 -1.38
N ILE A 260 -9.62 21.46 -0.09
CA ILE A 260 -10.28 20.79 1.03
C ILE A 260 -11.05 21.81 1.86
N GLU A 261 -12.29 21.48 2.17
CA GLU A 261 -13.17 22.25 3.05
C GLU A 261 -13.47 21.42 4.30
N LEU A 262 -13.37 22.06 5.47
CA LEU A 262 -13.57 21.46 6.78
C LEU A 262 -13.95 22.52 7.82
N GLU A 263 -14.75 22.14 8.81
CA GLU A 263 -15.20 23.02 9.89
C GLU A 263 -14.29 22.85 11.12
N GLU A 264 -13.76 23.95 11.64
CA GLU A 264 -12.97 23.95 12.87
C GLU A 264 -13.86 23.75 14.09
N LYS A 265 -13.62 22.67 14.83
CA LYS A 265 -14.13 22.46 16.19
C LYS A 265 -12.99 21.95 17.06
N GLY A 266 -12.08 22.88 17.38
CA GLY A 266 -10.89 22.64 18.19
C GLY A 266 -11.20 22.29 19.65
N GLU A 267 -10.17 21.95 20.41
CA GLU A 267 -10.28 21.56 21.81
C GLU A 267 -11.00 22.62 22.66
N SER A 268 -10.77 23.91 22.39
CA SER A 268 -11.35 25.01 23.16
C SER A 268 -12.88 25.09 23.08
N PHE A 269 -13.46 24.62 21.97
CA PHE A 269 -14.90 24.59 21.75
C PHE A 269 -15.62 23.74 22.80
N TYR A 270 -15.00 22.64 23.23
CA TYR A 270 -15.62 21.68 24.14
C TYR A 270 -15.50 22.07 25.62
N ASN A 271 -14.65 23.03 25.97
CA ASN A 271 -14.39 23.43 27.36
C ASN A 271 -15.65 23.66 28.22
N PRO A 272 -16.70 24.35 27.73
CA PRO A 272 -17.91 24.58 28.53
C PRO A 272 -18.67 23.29 28.89
N TYR A 273 -18.48 22.22 28.12
CA TYR A 273 -19.18 20.95 28.28
C TYR A 273 -18.42 19.94 29.15
N ILE A 274 -17.10 20.09 29.30
CA ILE A 274 -16.24 19.08 29.95
C ILE A 274 -16.71 18.76 31.36
N ALA A 275 -16.97 19.78 32.18
CA ALA A 275 -17.41 19.57 33.57
C ALA A 275 -18.69 18.72 33.64
N ASN A 276 -19.70 19.04 32.84
CA ASN A 276 -20.97 18.33 32.83
C ASN A 276 -20.83 16.87 32.37
N VAL A 277 -20.01 16.62 31.34
CA VAL A 277 -19.77 15.26 30.82
C VAL A 277 -19.01 14.41 31.85
N ILE A 278 -18.01 14.98 32.52
CA ILE A 278 -17.28 14.26 33.57
C ILE A 278 -18.19 13.95 34.77
N GLU A 279 -19.07 14.88 35.16
CA GLU A 279 -20.06 14.62 36.21
C GLU A 279 -21.09 13.56 35.81
N GLU A 280 -21.53 13.52 34.55
CA GLU A 280 -22.38 12.44 34.03
C GLU A 280 -21.68 11.07 34.20
N LEU A 281 -20.42 10.97 33.79
CA LEU A 281 -19.63 9.74 33.93
C LEU A 281 -19.42 9.34 35.41
N SER A 282 -19.23 10.33 36.29
CA SER A 282 -19.16 10.09 37.74
C SER A 282 -20.48 9.59 38.31
N SER A 283 -21.61 10.15 37.90
CA SER A 283 -22.94 9.70 38.36
C SER A 283 -23.24 8.25 37.96
N LYS A 284 -22.65 7.77 36.86
CA LYS A 284 -22.70 6.38 36.41
C LYS A 284 -21.71 5.45 37.13
N GLY A 285 -20.93 5.97 38.09
CA GLY A 285 -19.95 5.20 38.87
C GLY A 285 -18.71 4.78 38.07
N LEU A 286 -18.41 5.44 36.95
CA LEU A 286 -17.28 5.07 36.08
C LEU A 286 -15.96 5.78 36.42
N VAL A 287 -16.06 6.91 37.13
CA VAL A 287 -14.91 7.76 37.47
C VAL A 287 -14.55 7.55 38.93
N GLU A 288 -13.29 7.19 39.18
CA GLU A 288 -12.74 6.94 40.50
C GLU A 288 -11.60 7.91 40.81
N GLU A 289 -11.39 8.19 42.10
CA GLU A 289 -10.19 8.92 42.54
C GLU A 289 -9.00 7.97 42.71
N SER A 290 -7.87 8.32 42.11
CA SER A 290 -6.61 7.58 42.25
C SER A 290 -5.45 8.56 42.26
N LYS A 291 -4.69 8.57 43.38
CA LYS A 291 -3.51 9.44 43.59
C LYS A 291 -3.82 10.93 43.35
N GLY A 292 -4.99 11.38 43.79
CA GLY A 292 -5.46 12.76 43.66
C GLY A 292 -6.01 13.13 42.28
N ALA A 293 -5.94 12.24 41.28
CA ALA A 293 -6.54 12.44 39.96
C ALA A 293 -7.87 11.68 39.84
N ARG A 294 -8.78 12.13 38.96
CA ARG A 294 -10.00 11.38 38.58
C ARG A 294 -9.71 10.56 37.33
N VAL A 295 -9.98 9.26 37.39
CA VAL A 295 -9.59 8.28 36.36
C VAL A 295 -10.71 7.30 36.04
N ILE A 296 -10.67 6.69 34.85
CA ILE A 296 -11.56 5.61 34.44
C ILE A 296 -10.72 4.35 34.20
N PHE A 297 -11.05 3.26 34.90
CA PHE A 297 -10.39 1.96 34.71
C PHE A 297 -11.05 1.16 33.58
N ILE A 298 -10.23 0.80 32.59
CA ILE A 298 -10.67 0.05 31.41
C ILE A 298 -10.05 -1.34 31.44
N GLU A 299 -10.90 -2.36 31.28
CA GLU A 299 -10.46 -3.75 31.26
C GLU A 299 -9.53 -4.03 30.06
N GLY A 300 -8.45 -4.77 30.35
CA GLY A 300 -7.41 -5.09 29.38
C GLY A 300 -6.28 -4.05 29.29
N PHE A 301 -6.37 -2.92 30.00
CA PHE A 301 -5.31 -1.90 30.03
C PHE A 301 -4.71 -1.75 31.43
N LYS A 302 -3.38 -1.61 31.49
CA LYS A 302 -2.65 -1.41 32.76
C LYS A 302 -2.69 0.03 33.28
N ILE A 303 -2.94 0.98 32.38
CA ILE A 303 -2.94 2.41 32.68
C ILE A 303 -4.39 2.88 32.57
N PRO A 304 -4.92 3.60 33.58
CA PRO A 304 -6.28 4.13 33.51
C PRO A 304 -6.33 5.37 32.63
N LEU A 305 -7.53 5.69 32.13
CA LEU A 305 -7.76 6.94 31.41
C LEU A 305 -7.91 8.07 32.44
N ILE A 306 -6.92 8.96 32.53
CA ILE A 306 -6.99 10.11 33.45
C ILE A 306 -7.91 11.15 32.83
N VAL A 307 -9.03 11.47 33.48
CA VAL A 307 -10.02 12.44 32.98
C VAL A 307 -9.98 13.78 33.70
N VAL A 308 -9.40 13.84 34.91
CA VAL A 308 -9.03 15.10 35.57
C VAL A 308 -7.70 14.88 36.28
N LYS A 309 -6.73 15.79 36.08
CA LYS A 309 -5.43 15.74 36.76
C LYS A 309 -5.55 16.09 38.25
N SER A 310 -4.49 15.84 39.01
CA SER A 310 -4.44 16.15 40.45
C SER A 310 -4.49 17.63 40.79
N ASP A 311 -4.19 18.51 39.82
CA ASP A 311 -4.32 19.96 39.93
C ASP A 311 -5.72 20.46 39.55
N GLY A 312 -6.68 19.56 39.31
CA GLY A 312 -8.04 19.87 38.84
C GLY A 312 -8.12 20.21 37.35
N GLY A 313 -6.99 20.23 36.63
CA GLY A 313 -6.96 20.58 35.21
C GLY A 313 -7.42 19.44 34.30
N PHE A 314 -8.09 19.80 33.20
CA PHE A 314 -8.47 18.88 32.13
C PHE A 314 -7.28 18.52 31.22
N ASN A 315 -7.43 17.44 30.47
CA ASN A 315 -6.44 16.94 29.50
C ASN A 315 -7.14 16.44 28.21
N TYR A 316 -6.37 15.83 27.31
CA TYR A 316 -6.88 15.30 26.04
C TYR A 316 -8.02 14.29 26.23
N ALA A 317 -7.95 13.40 27.22
CA ALA A 317 -9.01 12.43 27.45
C ALA A 317 -10.33 13.10 27.89
N SER A 318 -10.26 14.16 28.69
CA SER A 318 -11.44 14.96 29.05
C SER A 318 -12.09 15.58 27.81
N THR A 319 -11.27 16.18 26.95
CA THR A 319 -11.73 16.83 25.72
C THR A 319 -12.29 15.83 24.73
N ASP A 320 -11.61 14.69 24.50
CA ASP A 320 -12.04 13.67 23.54
C ASP A 320 -13.34 12.99 23.94
N LEU A 321 -13.52 12.67 25.24
CA LEU A 321 -14.78 12.16 25.78
C LEU A 321 -15.93 13.15 25.57
N THR A 322 -15.66 14.43 25.84
CA THR A 322 -16.63 15.50 25.65
C THR A 322 -16.96 15.72 24.18
N ALA A 323 -15.96 15.64 23.29
CA ALA A 323 -16.14 15.77 21.86
C ALA A 323 -16.97 14.61 21.29
N LEU A 324 -16.75 13.38 21.75
CA LEU A 324 -17.60 12.24 21.40
C LEU A 324 -19.03 12.42 21.88
N TRP A 325 -19.20 12.80 23.16
CA TRP A 325 -20.51 13.08 23.71
C TRP A 325 -21.24 14.15 22.89
N TYR A 326 -20.55 15.24 22.52
CA TYR A 326 -21.13 16.31 21.70
C TYR A 326 -21.53 15.80 20.31
N ARG A 327 -20.67 15.01 19.65
CA ARG A 327 -20.95 14.43 18.33
C ARG A 327 -22.15 13.49 18.34
N LEU A 328 -22.32 12.73 19.42
CA LEU A 328 -23.45 11.80 19.58
C LEU A 328 -24.75 12.53 19.93
N ASN A 329 -24.71 13.49 20.86
CA ASN A 329 -25.92 14.10 21.42
C ASN A 329 -26.37 15.36 20.67
N GLU A 330 -25.43 16.26 20.35
CA GLU A 330 -25.71 17.53 19.69
C GLU A 330 -25.69 17.41 18.16
N GLU A 331 -24.64 16.77 17.62
CA GLU A 331 -24.53 16.58 16.16
C GLU A 331 -25.36 15.39 15.66
N ARG A 332 -25.78 14.50 16.57
CA ARG A 332 -26.56 13.29 16.28
C ARG A 332 -25.91 12.43 15.19
N ALA A 333 -24.58 12.32 15.25
CA ALA A 333 -23.83 11.50 14.33
C ALA A 333 -24.10 10.03 14.58
N GLU A 334 -24.46 9.29 13.53
CA GLU A 334 -24.60 7.84 13.60
C GLU A 334 -23.23 7.18 13.46
N TRP A 335 -22.31 7.76 12.69
CA TRP A 335 -20.96 7.23 12.52
C TRP A 335 -19.88 8.28 12.75
N ILE A 336 -18.95 8.04 13.66
CA ILE A 336 -17.86 8.98 13.95
C ILE A 336 -16.53 8.33 13.59
N ILE A 337 -15.81 8.93 12.65
CA ILE A 337 -14.56 8.41 12.08
C ILE A 337 -13.42 9.33 12.49
N TYR A 338 -12.43 8.78 13.19
CA TYR A 338 -11.25 9.50 13.66
C TYR A 338 -10.03 9.13 12.82
N VAL A 339 -9.48 10.08 12.05
CA VAL A 339 -8.35 9.84 11.15
C VAL A 339 -7.05 10.37 11.78
N THR A 340 -6.33 9.50 12.48
CA THR A 340 -5.11 9.87 13.22
C THR A 340 -3.99 8.84 13.03
N ASP A 341 -2.78 9.19 13.49
CA ASP A 341 -1.63 8.28 13.46
C ASP A 341 -1.91 7.01 14.29
N VAL A 342 -1.46 5.86 13.78
CA VAL A 342 -1.64 4.55 14.44
C VAL A 342 -1.04 4.50 15.86
N GLY A 343 -0.07 5.36 16.18
CA GLY A 343 0.49 5.50 17.52
C GLY A 343 -0.52 5.96 18.58
N GLN A 344 -1.68 6.51 18.18
CA GLN A 344 -2.75 6.90 19.10
C GLN A 344 -3.80 5.80 19.33
N GLN A 345 -3.66 4.64 18.69
CA GLN A 345 -4.68 3.58 18.73
C GLN A 345 -5.04 3.15 20.16
N GLN A 346 -4.06 2.99 21.04
CA GLN A 346 -4.32 2.61 22.44
C GLN A 346 -5.22 3.63 23.16
N HIS A 347 -5.02 4.94 22.90
CA HIS A 347 -5.85 5.99 23.48
C HIS A 347 -7.29 5.88 23.00
N PHE A 348 -7.49 5.75 21.67
CA PHE A 348 -8.82 5.58 21.09
C PHE A 348 -9.52 4.32 21.59
N ASP A 349 -8.83 3.19 21.69
CA ASP A 349 -9.39 1.94 22.21
C ASP A 349 -9.86 2.09 23.67
N MET A 350 -9.07 2.77 24.52
CA MET A 350 -9.44 3.04 25.90
C MET A 350 -10.67 3.96 25.99
N PHE A 351 -10.67 5.03 25.19
CA PHE A 351 -11.73 6.02 25.13
C PHE A 351 -13.04 5.45 24.57
N PHE A 352 -13.01 4.63 23.52
CA PHE A 352 -14.20 3.96 22.98
C PHE A 352 -14.80 2.98 23.99
N LYS A 353 -13.95 2.22 24.70
CA LYS A 353 -14.44 1.35 25.78
C LYS A 353 -15.05 2.13 26.94
N ALA A 354 -14.48 3.30 27.28
CA ALA A 354 -15.07 4.19 28.28
C ALA A 354 -16.48 4.65 27.84
N ALA A 355 -16.65 5.04 26.58
CA ALA A 355 -17.93 5.45 26.01
C ALA A 355 -18.96 4.31 25.97
N ARG A 356 -18.56 3.07 25.66
CA ARG A 356 -19.43 1.88 25.75
C ARG A 356 -19.87 1.61 27.19
N LYS A 357 -18.94 1.65 28.14
CA LYS A 357 -19.26 1.54 29.58
C LYS A 357 -20.23 2.64 30.05
N ALA A 358 -20.16 3.83 29.45
CA ALA A 358 -21.09 4.93 29.71
C ALA A 358 -22.46 4.74 29.06
N GLY A 359 -22.67 3.70 28.26
CA GLY A 359 -23.91 3.45 27.52
C GLY A 359 -24.12 4.42 26.35
N TRP A 360 -23.07 5.12 25.89
CA TRP A 360 -23.17 6.05 24.76
C TRP A 360 -23.06 5.36 23.40
N LEU A 361 -22.49 4.16 23.38
CA LEU A 361 -22.30 3.33 22.19
C LEU A 361 -22.85 1.93 22.47
N PRO A 362 -23.35 1.20 21.46
CA PRO A 362 -23.74 -0.21 21.58
C PRO A 362 -22.58 -1.10 22.07
N ASP A 363 -22.83 -2.35 22.44
CA ASP A 363 -21.74 -3.28 22.79
C ASP A 363 -21.01 -3.82 21.55
N ASP A 364 -21.73 -3.97 20.44
CA ASP A 364 -21.15 -4.44 19.18
C ASP A 364 -20.61 -3.27 18.32
N GLU A 365 -19.65 -3.55 17.45
CA GLU A 365 -19.02 -2.54 16.60
C GLU A 365 -19.74 -2.30 15.26
N LYS A 366 -20.78 -3.08 14.97
CA LYS A 366 -21.49 -3.06 13.68
C LYS A 366 -22.77 -2.20 13.74
N THR A 367 -23.37 -2.04 14.92
CA THR A 367 -24.58 -1.28 15.15
C THR A 367 -24.30 0.21 15.34
N TYR A 368 -25.19 1.05 14.81
CA TYR A 368 -25.13 2.50 15.00
C TYR A 368 -25.81 2.93 16.32
N PRO A 369 -25.32 3.98 17.01
CA PRO A 369 -24.18 4.80 16.64
C PRO A 369 -22.85 4.07 16.82
N ARG A 370 -21.92 4.25 15.88
CA ARG A 370 -20.62 3.57 15.89
C ARG A 370 -19.45 4.54 15.76
N VAL A 371 -18.30 4.12 16.27
CA VAL A 371 -17.03 4.85 16.20
C VAL A 371 -15.99 4.03 15.46
N SER A 372 -15.09 4.69 14.73
CA SER A 372 -14.02 4.00 14.00
C SER A 372 -12.73 4.81 14.06
N HIS A 373 -11.65 4.17 14.51
CA HIS A 373 -10.31 4.73 14.40
C HIS A 373 -9.68 4.32 13.06
N VAL A 374 -9.42 5.30 12.21
CA VAL A 374 -8.71 5.16 10.95
C VAL A 374 -7.25 5.52 11.19
N GLY A 375 -6.50 4.53 11.69
CA GLY A 375 -5.07 4.64 11.89
C GLY A 375 -4.30 4.68 10.56
N PHE A 376 -3.30 5.56 10.47
CA PHE A 376 -2.32 5.56 9.38
C PHE A 376 -0.88 5.44 9.89
N GLY A 377 -0.01 4.86 9.05
CA GLY A 377 1.42 4.68 9.34
C GLY A 377 2.26 5.93 9.11
N LEU A 378 3.56 5.85 9.38
CA LEU A 378 4.49 6.97 9.22
C LEU A 378 4.87 7.22 7.75
N VAL A 379 5.11 8.48 7.41
CA VAL A 379 5.81 8.84 6.16
C VAL A 379 7.31 8.68 6.39
N LEU A 380 7.95 7.87 5.55
CA LEU A 380 9.35 7.53 5.64
C LEU A 380 10.17 8.28 4.58
N GLY A 381 11.41 8.65 4.89
CA GLY A 381 12.40 9.03 3.88
C GLY A 381 13.10 7.81 3.30
N ASP A 382 14.02 8.06 2.36
CA ASP A 382 14.83 7.02 1.71
C ASP A 382 15.66 6.20 2.73
N ASP A 383 15.87 6.71 3.93
CA ASP A 383 16.56 6.06 5.05
C ASP A 383 15.65 5.14 5.89
N ASN A 384 14.39 4.93 5.48
CA ASN A 384 13.35 4.20 6.22
C ASN A 384 13.06 4.76 7.63
N LYS A 385 13.40 6.03 7.89
CA LYS A 385 13.01 6.76 9.12
C LYS A 385 11.98 7.82 8.80
N ARG A 386 11.38 8.41 9.84
CA ARG A 386 10.40 9.49 9.69
C ARG A 386 10.97 10.60 8.80
N PHE A 387 10.22 10.94 7.75
CA PHE A 387 10.61 11.92 6.74
C PHE A 387 10.97 13.28 7.35
N ARG A 388 12.14 13.80 7.00
CA ARG A 388 12.74 15.06 7.48
C ARG A 388 13.56 15.72 6.37
N THR A 389 13.81 17.02 6.47
CA THR A 389 14.72 17.72 5.54
C THR A 389 16.17 17.29 5.78
N ARG A 390 17.07 17.61 4.83
CA ARG A 390 18.53 17.38 4.95
C ARG A 390 19.15 18.04 6.20
N ALA A 391 18.51 19.08 6.73
CA ALA A 391 18.90 19.77 7.97
C ALA A 391 18.31 19.14 9.25
N ALA A 392 17.70 17.96 9.16
CA ALA A 392 16.99 17.26 10.25
C ALA A 392 15.78 18.00 10.84
N GLU A 393 15.32 19.07 10.19
CA GLU A 393 14.09 19.79 10.54
C GLU A 393 12.85 19.10 9.97
N VAL A 394 11.70 19.37 10.59
CA VAL A 394 10.39 18.90 10.13
C VAL A 394 10.05 19.63 8.83
N VAL A 395 9.71 18.88 7.77
CA VAL A 395 9.34 19.47 6.46
C VAL A 395 7.99 20.18 6.58
N ARG A 396 7.94 21.45 6.18
CA ARG A 396 6.69 22.20 6.10
C ARG A 396 5.84 21.67 4.95
N LEU A 397 4.52 21.67 5.15
CA LEU A 397 3.62 21.19 4.12
C LEU A 397 3.55 22.13 2.90
N ALA A 398 3.65 23.45 3.10
CA ALA A 398 3.67 24.42 2.00
C ALA A 398 4.86 24.18 1.06
N ASP A 399 6.08 24.10 1.60
CA ASP A 399 7.31 23.82 0.84
C ASP A 399 7.20 22.52 0.02
N LEU A 400 6.57 21.51 0.61
CA LEU A 400 6.39 20.22 -0.04
C LEU A 400 5.43 20.30 -1.23
N LEU A 401 4.37 21.12 -1.13
CA LEU A 401 3.45 21.39 -2.24
C LEU A 401 4.12 22.25 -3.32
N ASP A 402 4.92 23.23 -2.94
CA ASP A 402 5.70 24.06 -3.89
C ASP A 402 6.66 23.19 -4.70
N GLU A 403 7.44 22.34 -4.04
CA GLU A 403 8.36 21.40 -4.69
C GLU A 403 7.61 20.42 -5.62
N ALA A 404 6.44 19.92 -5.22
CA ALA A 404 5.63 19.04 -6.06
C ALA A 404 5.19 19.73 -7.37
N LYS A 405 4.75 20.99 -7.25
CA LYS A 405 4.34 21.81 -8.39
C LYS A 405 5.53 22.13 -9.30
N ASP A 406 6.66 22.54 -8.74
CA ASP A 406 7.84 22.95 -9.50
C ASP A 406 8.43 21.77 -10.29
N ARG A 407 8.55 20.59 -9.66
CA ARG A 407 8.98 19.37 -10.37
C ARG A 407 8.01 18.96 -11.45
N SER A 408 6.70 19.03 -11.17
CA SER A 408 5.68 18.74 -12.18
C SER A 408 5.77 19.72 -13.35
N LYS A 409 6.01 21.01 -13.09
CA LYS A 409 6.17 22.04 -14.12
C LYS A 409 7.40 21.76 -14.99
N ALA A 410 8.54 21.45 -14.37
CA ALA A 410 9.76 21.09 -15.08
C ALA A 410 9.55 19.86 -15.99
N ALA A 411 8.89 18.82 -15.50
CA ALA A 411 8.59 17.62 -16.28
C ALA A 411 7.64 17.88 -17.46
N LEU A 412 6.71 18.84 -17.33
CA LEU A 412 5.82 19.24 -18.43
C LEU A 412 6.55 20.09 -19.49
N ILE A 413 7.46 20.97 -19.06
CA ILE A 413 8.31 21.77 -19.95
C ILE A 413 9.25 20.87 -20.76
N GLU A 414 9.87 19.86 -20.14
CA GLU A 414 10.74 18.89 -20.82
C GLU A 414 10.00 18.15 -21.95
N ARG A 415 8.68 17.97 -21.80
CA ARG A 415 7.78 17.36 -22.81
C ARG A 415 7.29 18.35 -23.87
N GLY A 416 7.79 19.59 -23.87
CA GLY A 416 7.48 20.63 -24.84
C GLY A 416 6.11 21.30 -24.66
N LYS A 417 5.50 21.20 -23.48
CA LYS A 417 4.16 21.78 -23.23
C LYS A 417 4.16 23.29 -23.03
N ASP A 418 5.31 23.87 -22.74
CA ASP A 418 5.56 25.32 -22.74
C ASP A 418 5.33 25.98 -24.12
N LYS A 419 5.36 25.19 -25.20
CA LYS A 419 5.07 25.66 -26.56
C LYS A 419 3.60 25.56 -26.94
N GLU A 420 2.83 24.77 -26.20
CA GLU A 420 1.41 24.49 -26.48
C GLU A 420 0.46 25.29 -25.57
N TRP A 421 0.87 25.61 -24.35
CA TRP A 421 0.04 26.21 -23.30
C TRP A 421 0.54 27.59 -22.88
N SER A 422 -0.36 28.45 -22.41
CA SER A 422 0.04 29.71 -21.78
C SER A 422 0.81 29.45 -20.47
N PRO A 423 1.62 30.40 -19.99
CA PRO A 423 2.29 30.28 -18.70
C PRO A 423 1.33 29.98 -17.54
N GLU A 424 0.13 30.58 -17.56
CA GLU A 424 -0.93 30.39 -16.55
C GLU A 424 -1.54 28.98 -16.64
N GLU A 425 -1.85 28.51 -17.85
CA GLU A 425 -2.36 27.15 -18.07
C GLU A 425 -1.36 26.09 -17.63
N LEU A 426 -0.08 26.27 -17.98
CA LEU A 426 1.01 25.39 -17.57
C LEU A 426 1.13 25.33 -16.05
N ASP A 427 1.01 26.47 -15.38
CA ASP A 427 1.12 26.55 -13.92
C ASP A 427 -0.05 25.86 -13.20
N GLN A 428 -1.27 26.03 -13.71
CA GLN A 428 -2.47 25.34 -13.20
C GLN A 428 -2.41 23.82 -13.42
N ILE A 429 -1.89 23.38 -14.57
CA ILE A 429 -1.73 21.95 -14.87
C ILE A 429 -0.64 21.34 -14.00
N ALA A 430 0.50 22.00 -13.87
CA ALA A 430 1.58 21.56 -13.00
C ALA A 430 1.12 21.44 -11.54
N GLU A 431 0.31 22.39 -11.08
CA GLU A 431 -0.29 22.36 -9.76
C GLU A 431 -1.17 21.11 -9.56
N ALA A 432 -2.14 20.89 -10.46
CA ALA A 432 -3.05 19.75 -10.34
C ALA A 432 -2.33 18.40 -10.44
N VAL A 433 -1.34 18.26 -11.33
CA VAL A 433 -0.57 17.03 -11.50
C VAL A 433 0.33 16.79 -10.29
N GLY A 434 1.03 17.82 -9.81
CA GLY A 434 1.89 17.73 -8.62
C GLY A 434 1.11 17.36 -7.36
N TYR A 435 0.00 18.06 -7.09
CA TYR A 435 -0.83 17.77 -5.91
C TYR A 435 -1.56 16.43 -6.07
N GLY A 436 -2.00 16.08 -7.28
CA GLY A 436 -2.60 14.79 -7.58
C GLY A 436 -1.63 13.62 -7.34
N ALA A 437 -0.37 13.76 -7.74
CA ALA A 437 0.69 12.78 -7.49
C ALA A 437 0.94 12.58 -5.99
N LEU A 438 0.97 13.68 -5.22
CA LEU A 438 1.10 13.63 -3.78
C LEU A 438 -0.04 12.85 -3.11
N LYS A 439 -1.29 13.21 -3.45
CA LYS A 439 -2.49 12.57 -2.89
C LYS A 439 -2.53 11.09 -3.23
N TYR A 440 -2.31 10.75 -4.50
CA TYR A 440 -2.37 9.38 -4.97
C TYR A 440 -1.26 8.50 -4.37
N ALA A 441 -0.04 9.04 -4.22
CA ALA A 441 1.07 8.29 -3.64
C ALA A 441 0.79 7.83 -2.20
N ASP A 442 0.11 8.66 -1.42
CA ASP A 442 -0.35 8.29 -0.08
C ASP A 442 -1.51 7.27 -0.16
N LEU A 443 -2.53 7.57 -0.95
CA LEU A 443 -3.78 6.80 -1.01
C LEU A 443 -3.64 5.40 -1.65
N LYS A 444 -2.69 5.18 -2.57
CA LYS A 444 -2.57 3.91 -3.30
C LYS A 444 -2.08 2.74 -2.43
N THR A 445 -1.45 3.03 -1.30
CA THR A 445 -0.95 2.02 -0.35
C THR A 445 -1.93 1.83 0.80
N ASN A 446 -1.87 0.69 1.49
CA ASN A 446 -2.69 0.50 2.69
C ASN A 446 -2.31 1.57 3.73
N ARG A 447 -3.28 2.35 4.21
CA ARG A 447 -3.06 3.45 5.16
C ARG A 447 -2.24 3.06 6.40
N ILE A 448 -2.36 1.83 6.90
CA ILE A 448 -1.63 1.36 8.10
C ILE A 448 -0.14 1.19 7.80
N THR A 449 0.22 0.85 6.57
CA THR A 449 1.62 0.71 6.19
C THR A 449 2.30 2.08 6.15
N GLY A 450 3.54 2.14 6.62
CA GLY A 450 4.40 3.29 6.35
C GLY A 450 4.83 3.26 4.88
N TYR A 451 4.90 4.43 4.24
CA TYR A 451 5.34 4.53 2.86
C TYR A 451 6.56 5.45 2.74
N THR A 452 7.46 5.12 1.81
CA THR A 452 8.64 5.91 1.51
C THR A 452 8.29 7.03 0.55
N PHE A 453 8.51 8.27 0.97
CA PHE A 453 8.23 9.46 0.20
C PHE A 453 9.34 9.69 -0.83
N SER A 454 8.96 9.68 -2.12
CA SER A 454 9.88 9.98 -3.23
C SER A 454 9.15 10.72 -4.34
N PHE A 455 9.60 11.94 -4.64
CA PHE A 455 9.06 12.74 -5.74
C PHE A 455 9.24 12.04 -7.09
N ASP A 456 10.41 11.44 -7.32
CA ASP A 456 10.74 10.79 -8.59
C ASP A 456 9.84 9.58 -8.84
N GLN A 457 9.47 8.83 -7.80
CA GLN A 457 8.53 7.72 -7.93
C GLN A 457 7.08 8.18 -8.15
N MET A 458 6.61 9.20 -7.43
CA MET A 458 5.22 9.64 -7.53
C MET A 458 4.92 10.44 -8.80
N LEU A 459 5.91 11.15 -9.35
CA LEU A 459 5.80 11.92 -10.59
C LEU A 459 6.18 11.11 -11.84
N ASN A 460 6.49 9.82 -11.69
CA ASN A 460 6.78 8.94 -12.82
C ASN A 460 5.55 8.80 -13.71
N ASP A 461 5.76 8.83 -15.03
CA ASP A 461 4.69 8.69 -16.03
C ASP A 461 4.34 7.25 -16.38
N LYS A 462 5.05 6.28 -15.78
CA LYS A 462 4.81 4.85 -15.90
C LYS A 462 4.45 4.25 -14.55
N GLY A 463 3.65 3.19 -14.62
CA GLY A 463 3.23 2.42 -13.45
C GLY A 463 2.02 3.04 -12.75
N ASP A 464 1.78 2.57 -11.52
CA ASP A 464 0.65 2.98 -10.71
C ASP A 464 0.88 4.35 -10.03
N THR A 465 0.70 5.42 -10.82
CA THR A 465 0.89 6.82 -10.41
C THR A 465 -0.27 7.71 -10.88
N ALA A 466 -0.50 8.85 -10.20
CA ALA A 466 -1.49 9.82 -10.65
C ALA A 466 -1.16 10.36 -12.04
N VAL A 467 0.13 10.57 -12.34
CA VAL A 467 0.57 11.10 -13.63
C VAL A 467 0.15 10.15 -14.75
N TYR A 468 0.42 8.86 -14.63
CA TYR A 468 -0.02 7.84 -15.58
C TYR A 468 -1.54 7.87 -15.78
N LEU A 469 -2.30 7.89 -14.69
CA LEU A 469 -3.77 7.88 -14.73
C LEU A 469 -4.37 9.13 -15.35
N LEU A 470 -3.83 10.30 -15.04
CA LEU A 470 -4.25 11.58 -15.62
C LEU A 470 -3.96 11.61 -17.13
N TYR A 471 -2.81 11.07 -17.56
CA TYR A 471 -2.48 10.90 -18.98
C TYR A 471 -3.40 9.89 -19.68
N ALA A 472 -3.73 8.77 -19.04
CA ALA A 472 -4.71 7.81 -19.56
C ALA A 472 -6.07 8.47 -19.78
N HIS A 473 -6.60 9.20 -18.80
CA HIS A 473 -7.84 9.95 -18.95
C HIS A 473 -7.77 11.00 -20.07
N ALA A 474 -6.68 11.77 -20.15
CA ALA A 474 -6.44 12.73 -21.23
C ALA A 474 -6.46 12.07 -22.63
N ARG A 475 -5.88 10.88 -22.75
CA ARG A 475 -5.88 10.09 -24.00
C ARG A 475 -7.29 9.67 -24.39
N ILE A 476 -8.11 9.20 -23.45
CA ILE A 476 -9.52 8.83 -23.69
C ILE A 476 -10.29 10.04 -24.21
N CYS A 477 -10.19 11.18 -23.53
CA CYS A 477 -10.82 12.43 -23.96
C CYS A 477 -10.34 12.86 -25.36
N SER A 478 -9.06 12.63 -25.69
CA SER A 478 -8.55 12.93 -27.03
C SER A 478 -9.11 12.00 -28.10
N ILE A 479 -9.36 10.72 -27.83
CA ILE A 479 -9.97 9.77 -28.77
C ILE A 479 -11.38 10.23 -29.13
N ILE A 480 -12.16 10.57 -28.09
CA ILE A 480 -13.50 11.12 -28.21
C ILE A 480 -13.50 12.38 -29.08
N ARG A 481 -12.64 13.35 -28.75
CA ARG A 481 -12.54 14.61 -29.50
C ARG A 481 -12.16 14.40 -30.97
N LYS A 482 -11.25 13.47 -31.26
CA LYS A 482 -10.80 13.17 -32.63
C LYS A 482 -11.87 12.52 -33.50
N SER A 483 -12.92 11.96 -32.90
CA SER A 483 -14.06 11.41 -33.67
C SER A 483 -14.89 12.48 -34.36
N GLY A 484 -14.89 13.71 -33.83
CA GLY A 484 -15.77 14.79 -34.31
C GLY A 484 -17.27 14.53 -34.12
N LYS A 485 -17.66 13.50 -33.36
CA LYS A 485 -19.06 13.16 -33.06
C LYS A 485 -19.57 13.93 -31.85
N ASP A 486 -20.87 14.26 -31.86
CA ASP A 486 -21.55 14.80 -30.67
C ASP A 486 -21.87 13.65 -29.70
N ILE A 487 -21.11 13.57 -28.61
CA ILE A 487 -21.26 12.52 -27.61
C ILE A 487 -22.58 12.65 -26.85
N ASP A 488 -23.11 13.85 -26.63
CA ASP A 488 -24.35 14.03 -25.88
C ASP A 488 -25.57 13.62 -26.72
N GLU A 489 -25.49 13.73 -28.03
CA GLU A 489 -26.46 13.10 -28.95
C GLU A 489 -26.33 11.58 -28.95
N LEU A 490 -25.10 11.05 -29.02
CA LEU A 490 -24.85 9.60 -29.01
C LEU A 490 -25.31 8.94 -27.71
N LYS A 491 -25.19 9.60 -26.55
CA LYS A 491 -25.70 9.08 -25.26
C LYS A 491 -27.20 8.80 -25.31
N LYS A 492 -27.97 9.62 -26.05
CA LYS A 492 -29.44 9.54 -26.11
C LYS A 492 -29.93 8.51 -27.14
N THR A 493 -29.17 8.34 -28.23
CA THR A 493 -29.62 7.61 -29.42
C THR A 493 -28.83 6.34 -29.70
N GLY A 494 -27.57 6.30 -29.27
CA GLY A 494 -26.65 5.20 -29.49
C GLY A 494 -26.94 4.01 -28.58
N LYS A 495 -26.46 2.85 -29.00
CA LYS A 495 -26.51 1.60 -28.23
C LYS A 495 -25.12 1.04 -28.04
N ILE A 496 -24.88 0.48 -26.87
CA ILE A 496 -23.66 -0.22 -26.52
C ILE A 496 -23.85 -1.70 -26.87
N ALA A 497 -22.87 -2.26 -27.57
CA ALA A 497 -22.70 -3.68 -27.81
C ALA A 497 -21.36 -4.13 -27.21
N LEU A 498 -21.39 -5.25 -26.48
CA LEU A 498 -20.24 -5.84 -25.79
C LEU A 498 -19.93 -7.21 -26.41
N ASP A 499 -19.71 -7.21 -27.71
CA ASP A 499 -19.57 -8.46 -28.49
C ASP A 499 -18.14 -8.99 -28.43
N HIS A 500 -17.14 -8.11 -28.38
CA HIS A 500 -15.75 -8.48 -28.22
C HIS A 500 -15.40 -8.72 -26.75
N ALA A 501 -14.53 -9.71 -26.47
CA ALA A 501 -14.13 -10.07 -25.11
C ALA A 501 -13.53 -8.88 -24.32
N ALA A 502 -12.76 -8.01 -25.00
CA ALA A 502 -12.19 -6.81 -24.39
C ALA A 502 -13.23 -5.70 -24.11
N GLU A 503 -14.28 -5.60 -24.93
CA GLU A 503 -15.41 -4.69 -24.68
C GLU A 503 -16.19 -5.15 -23.44
N ARG A 504 -16.49 -6.46 -23.39
CA ARG A 504 -17.20 -7.07 -22.26
C ARG A 504 -16.41 -6.95 -20.95
N ALA A 505 -15.10 -7.19 -20.98
CA ALA A 505 -14.24 -7.05 -19.80
C ALA A 505 -14.23 -5.61 -19.27
N LEU A 506 -14.07 -4.62 -20.15
CA LEU A 506 -14.17 -3.20 -19.77
C LEU A 506 -15.56 -2.86 -19.22
N GLY A 507 -16.63 -3.34 -19.87
CA GLY A 507 -18.00 -3.13 -19.42
C GLY A 507 -18.27 -3.70 -18.02
N LEU A 508 -17.79 -4.90 -17.74
CA LEU A 508 -17.87 -5.52 -16.41
C LEU A 508 -17.11 -4.68 -15.36
N HIS A 509 -15.86 -4.30 -15.68
CA HIS A 509 -15.05 -3.50 -14.75
C HIS A 509 -15.70 -2.14 -14.45
N LEU A 510 -16.31 -1.48 -15.44
CA LEU A 510 -17.07 -0.24 -15.21
C LEU A 510 -18.19 -0.41 -14.19
N LEU A 511 -18.96 -1.51 -14.27
CA LEU A 511 -20.05 -1.80 -13.34
C LEU A 511 -19.56 -2.10 -11.93
N GLN A 512 -18.33 -2.60 -11.78
CA GLN A 512 -17.72 -2.84 -10.48
C GLN A 512 -17.33 -1.56 -9.72
N PHE A 513 -17.48 -0.38 -10.34
CA PHE A 513 -17.27 0.91 -9.66
C PHE A 513 -18.10 1.04 -8.39
N ALA A 514 -19.41 0.79 -8.46
CA ALA A 514 -20.32 1.03 -7.34
C ALA A 514 -19.99 0.14 -6.13
N GLU A 515 -19.72 -1.15 -6.36
CA GLU A 515 -19.32 -2.07 -5.30
C GLU A 515 -17.94 -1.75 -4.72
N THR A 516 -17.00 -1.26 -5.55
CA THR A 516 -15.68 -0.83 -5.10
C THR A 516 -15.80 0.38 -4.16
N VAL A 517 -16.65 1.36 -4.49
CA VAL A 517 -16.88 2.52 -3.63
C VAL A 517 -17.58 2.11 -2.33
N GLU A 518 -18.57 1.20 -2.40
CA GLU A 518 -19.23 0.66 -1.20
C GLU A 518 -18.23 -0.08 -0.29
N GLU A 519 -17.34 -0.89 -0.87
CA GLU A 519 -16.26 -1.56 -0.15
C GLU A 519 -15.28 -0.55 0.47
N ALA A 520 -14.85 0.48 -0.26
CA ALA A 520 -13.96 1.50 0.26
C ALA A 520 -14.60 2.31 1.40
N CYS A 521 -15.90 2.59 1.32
CA CYS A 521 -16.66 3.24 2.39
C CYS A 521 -16.77 2.34 3.62
N THR A 522 -17.17 1.07 3.45
CA THR A 522 -17.39 0.15 4.56
C THR A 522 -16.11 -0.28 5.26
N THR A 523 -15.02 -0.47 4.51
CA THR A 523 -13.70 -0.85 5.07
C THR A 523 -12.84 0.35 5.46
N LEU A 524 -13.25 1.57 5.07
CA LEU A 524 -12.47 2.81 5.24
C LEU A 524 -11.05 2.70 4.64
N LEU A 525 -10.95 2.09 3.45
CA LEU A 525 -9.70 1.84 2.72
C LEU A 525 -9.69 2.51 1.33
N PRO A 526 -9.18 3.76 1.22
CA PRO A 526 -9.10 4.46 -0.07
C PRO A 526 -8.27 3.73 -1.15
N ASN A 527 -7.28 2.92 -0.75
CA ASN A 527 -6.42 2.19 -1.68
C ASN A 527 -7.17 1.19 -2.55
N VAL A 528 -8.36 0.76 -2.13
CA VAL A 528 -9.26 -0.10 -2.93
C VAL A 528 -9.69 0.65 -4.19
N LEU A 529 -10.07 1.92 -4.06
CA LEU A 529 -10.46 2.78 -5.18
C LEU A 529 -9.27 3.11 -6.10
N CYS A 530 -8.07 3.32 -5.55
CA CYS A 530 -6.85 3.51 -6.36
C CYS A 530 -6.57 2.30 -7.26
N LYS A 531 -6.60 1.09 -6.70
CA LYS A 531 -6.41 -0.15 -7.46
C LYS A 531 -7.45 -0.33 -8.55
N TYR A 532 -8.72 -0.07 -8.23
CA TYR A 532 -9.81 -0.09 -9.21
C TYR A 532 -9.55 0.86 -10.38
N LEU A 533 -9.16 2.10 -10.09
CA LEU A 533 -8.87 3.12 -11.10
C LEU A 533 -7.68 2.74 -11.99
N TYR A 534 -6.63 2.17 -11.39
CA TYR A 534 -5.48 1.64 -12.13
C TYR A 534 -5.88 0.49 -13.06
N TYR A 535 -6.62 -0.51 -12.57
CA TYR A 535 -7.07 -1.59 -13.43
C TYR A 535 -8.08 -1.13 -14.50
N LEU A 536 -8.90 -0.11 -14.23
CA LEU A 536 -9.78 0.48 -15.25
C LEU A 536 -8.96 1.06 -16.42
N SER A 537 -7.82 1.71 -16.12
CA SER A 537 -6.88 2.18 -17.15
C SER A 537 -6.26 1.02 -17.96
N GLU A 538 -5.92 -0.09 -17.30
CA GLU A 538 -5.37 -1.27 -17.95
C GLU A 538 -6.40 -1.95 -18.85
N GLU A 539 -7.64 -2.15 -18.38
CA GLU A 539 -8.74 -2.70 -19.17
C GLU A 539 -9.08 -1.80 -20.36
N PHE A 540 -9.09 -0.48 -20.17
CA PHE A 540 -9.26 0.46 -21.28
C PHE A 540 -8.13 0.32 -22.32
N THR A 541 -6.88 0.18 -21.86
CA THR A 541 -5.73 0.00 -22.76
C THR A 541 -5.86 -1.30 -23.57
N LYS A 542 -6.25 -2.41 -22.94
CA LYS A 542 -6.54 -3.68 -23.64
C LYS A 542 -7.68 -3.53 -24.64
N PHE A 543 -8.76 -2.86 -24.26
CA PHE A 543 -9.86 -2.56 -25.17
C PHE A 543 -9.38 -1.77 -26.39
N TYR A 544 -8.70 -0.65 -26.17
CA TYR A 544 -8.25 0.22 -27.25
C TYR A 544 -7.22 -0.44 -28.18
N SER A 545 -6.38 -1.34 -27.66
CA SER A 545 -5.41 -2.09 -28.46
C SER A 545 -6.03 -3.18 -29.33
N ASN A 546 -7.14 -3.78 -28.89
CA ASN A 546 -7.78 -4.89 -29.60
C ASN A 546 -9.00 -4.46 -30.43
N CYS A 547 -9.62 -3.34 -30.08
CA CYS A 547 -10.86 -2.85 -30.68
C CYS A 547 -10.63 -1.44 -31.26
N GLN A 548 -10.60 -1.34 -32.59
CA GLN A 548 -10.50 -0.03 -33.24
C GLN A 548 -11.75 0.80 -32.92
N VAL A 549 -11.56 2.00 -32.36
CA VAL A 549 -12.68 2.90 -32.02
C VAL A 549 -13.05 3.74 -33.25
N ASN A 550 -12.23 4.73 -33.60
CA ASN A 550 -12.52 5.66 -34.70
C ASN A 550 -12.49 4.96 -36.06
N GLY A 551 -13.50 5.24 -36.89
CA GLY A 551 -13.64 4.69 -38.24
C GLY A 551 -13.99 3.20 -38.29
N SER A 552 -14.37 2.58 -37.17
CA SER A 552 -14.90 1.21 -37.14
C SER A 552 -16.41 1.16 -37.39
N ALA A 553 -16.94 -0.01 -37.74
CA ALA A 553 -18.39 -0.20 -37.88
C ALA A 553 -19.13 0.00 -36.54
N GLU A 554 -18.47 -0.31 -35.41
CA GLU A 554 -19.00 -0.18 -34.06
C GLU A 554 -18.59 1.15 -33.39
N GLU A 555 -18.16 2.16 -34.16
CA GLU A 555 -17.61 3.43 -33.65
C GLU A 555 -18.50 4.07 -32.58
N THR A 556 -19.82 4.14 -32.80
CA THR A 556 -20.77 4.69 -31.82
C THR A 556 -20.73 3.95 -30.48
N SER A 557 -20.83 2.62 -30.49
CA SER A 557 -20.78 1.80 -29.27
C SER A 557 -19.46 2.01 -28.51
N ARG A 558 -18.34 1.96 -29.24
CA ARG A 558 -17.00 2.10 -28.69
C ARG A 558 -16.72 3.50 -28.16
N LEU A 559 -17.26 4.54 -28.79
CA LEU A 559 -17.18 5.92 -28.28
C LEU A 559 -17.97 6.09 -26.98
N LEU A 560 -19.14 5.45 -26.86
CA LEU A 560 -19.90 5.44 -25.61
C LEU A 560 -19.15 4.71 -24.48
N LEU A 561 -18.44 3.62 -24.79
CA LEU A 561 -17.54 2.96 -23.81
C LEU A 561 -16.37 3.86 -23.39
N CYS A 562 -15.76 4.58 -24.34
CA CYS A 562 -14.74 5.58 -24.02
C CYS A 562 -15.30 6.66 -23.08
N GLU A 563 -16.49 7.19 -23.36
CA GLU A 563 -17.11 8.22 -22.54
C GLU A 563 -17.50 7.69 -21.15
N ALA A 564 -18.06 6.48 -21.06
CA ALA A 564 -18.36 5.83 -19.78
C ALA A 564 -17.10 5.69 -18.93
N THR A 565 -15.99 5.24 -19.55
CA THR A 565 -14.69 5.13 -18.89
C THR A 565 -14.21 6.49 -18.40
N ALA A 566 -14.29 7.53 -19.24
CA ALA A 566 -13.87 8.87 -18.86
C ALA A 566 -14.69 9.42 -17.68
N ILE A 567 -16.02 9.23 -17.67
CA ILE A 567 -16.92 9.62 -16.57
C ILE A 567 -16.54 8.92 -15.27
N VAL A 568 -16.35 7.60 -15.30
CA VAL A 568 -16.01 6.80 -14.11
C VAL A 568 -14.63 7.20 -13.58
N MET A 569 -13.63 7.39 -14.46
CA MET A 569 -12.31 7.89 -14.05
C MET A 569 -12.41 9.28 -13.40
N ARG A 570 -13.18 10.22 -13.98
CA ARG A 570 -13.41 11.55 -13.37
C ARG A 570 -14.03 11.45 -12.00
N LYS A 571 -15.00 10.56 -11.82
CA LYS A 571 -15.60 10.34 -10.50
C LYS A 571 -14.57 9.77 -9.52
N CYS A 572 -13.76 8.79 -9.91
CA CYS A 572 -12.69 8.27 -9.07
C CYS A 572 -11.68 9.37 -8.67
N PHE A 573 -11.23 10.19 -9.62
CA PHE A 573 -10.36 11.32 -9.32
C PHE A 573 -11.00 12.29 -8.33
N HIS A 574 -12.26 12.68 -8.55
CA HIS A 574 -12.98 13.54 -7.63
C HIS A 574 -13.04 12.94 -6.21
N LEU A 575 -13.36 11.65 -6.07
CA LEU A 575 -13.42 10.96 -4.78
C LEU A 575 -12.05 10.94 -4.08
N LEU A 576 -10.96 10.77 -4.84
CA LEU A 576 -9.58 10.82 -4.33
C LEU A 576 -9.05 12.26 -4.14
N GLY A 577 -9.88 13.28 -4.40
CA GLY A 577 -9.48 14.69 -4.33
C GLY A 577 -8.46 15.10 -5.40
N ILE A 578 -8.36 14.38 -6.50
CA ILE A 578 -7.48 14.67 -7.63
C ILE A 578 -8.27 15.44 -8.68
N THR A 579 -7.70 16.53 -9.20
CA THR A 579 -8.34 17.34 -10.24
C THR A 579 -7.93 16.81 -11.62
N PRO A 580 -8.83 16.14 -12.38
CA PRO A 580 -8.54 15.78 -13.76
C PRO A 580 -8.54 17.02 -14.64
N GLN A 581 -7.53 17.15 -15.50
CA GLN A 581 -7.48 18.27 -16.42
C GLN A 581 -8.46 18.08 -17.57
N HIS A 582 -9.30 19.09 -17.81
CA HIS A 582 -10.21 19.15 -18.96
C HIS A 582 -9.55 19.93 -20.09
N TYR A 583 -9.37 19.29 -21.26
CA TYR A 583 -8.98 19.99 -22.50
C TYR A 583 -10.13 20.85 -23.10
N HIS A 584 -10.99 21.45 -22.27
CA HIS A 584 -12.15 22.24 -22.71
C HIS A 584 -11.93 23.77 -22.74
N LEU A 585 -10.71 24.27 -22.54
CA LEU A 585 -10.37 25.70 -22.73
C LEU A 585 -10.33 26.17 -24.20
N ARG A 586 -11.27 25.70 -25.04
CA ARG A 586 -11.49 26.29 -26.39
C ARG A 586 -12.96 26.54 -26.76
N LEU A 587 -13.92 26.37 -25.85
CA LEU A 587 -15.35 26.51 -26.20
C LEU A 587 -16.15 27.42 -25.25
N VAL A 588 -15.63 28.56 -24.80
CA VAL A 588 -16.49 29.68 -24.35
C VAL A 588 -15.78 31.03 -24.53
N VAL A 589 -15.68 31.56 -25.76
CA VAL A 589 -15.85 33.00 -26.07
C VAL A 589 -16.20 33.10 -27.55
N SER A 590 -17.48 33.25 -27.84
CA SER A 590 -17.98 33.66 -29.16
C SER A 590 -18.03 35.19 -29.24
N VAL A 591 -17.23 35.79 -30.13
CA VAL A 591 -17.47 37.10 -30.74
C VAL A 591 -17.18 36.98 -32.24
N PRO A 592 -18.09 37.41 -33.15
CA PRO A 592 -17.93 37.18 -34.58
C PRO A 592 -17.11 38.30 -35.21
N LYS A 593 -16.22 37.97 -36.17
CA LYS A 593 -15.87 38.86 -37.31
C LYS A 593 -15.04 38.17 -38.41
N SER A 594 -15.63 38.23 -39.61
CA SER A 594 -15.07 38.42 -40.96
C SER A 594 -14.00 37.49 -41.56
N LYS A 595 -14.41 36.93 -42.70
CA LYS A 595 -13.69 36.55 -43.94
C LYS A 595 -12.20 36.96 -44.07
N GLY A 596 -11.37 36.02 -44.53
CA GLY A 596 -10.07 36.29 -45.15
C GLY A 596 -9.24 35.03 -45.37
N SER A 597 -8.86 34.78 -46.62
CA SER A 597 -7.98 33.74 -47.17
C SER A 597 -6.53 33.77 -46.64
N PHE A 598 -5.84 32.62 -46.56
CA PHE A 598 -4.62 32.25 -47.32
C PHE A 598 -3.93 30.98 -46.77
N GLU A 599 -3.10 30.42 -47.64
CA GLU A 599 -2.44 29.12 -47.68
C GLU A 599 -1.31 28.86 -46.66
N THR A 600 -0.94 27.57 -46.59
CA THR A 600 0.38 26.96 -46.29
C THR A 600 1.00 27.11 -44.90
N ILE A 601 1.37 25.97 -44.30
CA ILE A 601 2.75 25.59 -43.98
C ILE A 601 2.78 24.07 -43.71
N GLU A 602 3.43 23.34 -44.61
CA GLU A 602 4.04 22.04 -44.35
C GLU A 602 5.23 22.20 -43.39
N ALA A 603 5.35 21.33 -42.39
CA ALA A 603 6.62 20.66 -42.04
C ALA A 603 6.45 19.81 -40.78
N ALA A 604 6.70 18.50 -40.93
CA ALA A 604 7.25 17.54 -39.97
C ALA A 604 6.53 16.18 -40.05
N THR A 605 6.76 15.49 -41.19
CA THR A 605 6.63 14.04 -41.32
C THR A 605 8.01 13.48 -41.66
N MET A 606 8.25 12.21 -41.31
CA MET A 606 9.48 11.39 -41.32
C MET A 606 10.17 11.38 -39.95
N ILE A 607 10.27 10.27 -39.23
CA ILE A 607 10.88 9.00 -39.65
C ILE A 607 10.14 7.81 -38.99
N LEU A 608 9.64 6.84 -39.78
CA LEU A 608 9.88 5.39 -39.57
C LEU A 608 9.17 4.58 -40.67
N ARG A 609 9.93 3.91 -41.54
CA ARG A 609 9.44 2.75 -42.32
C ARG A 609 10.59 1.77 -42.59
N ARG A 610 10.18 0.49 -42.59
CA ARG A 610 10.89 -0.77 -42.93
C ARG A 610 11.54 -1.43 -41.71
N PHE A 611 11.12 -2.62 -41.30
CA PHE A 611 10.92 -3.82 -42.13
C PHE A 611 9.56 -4.54 -41.97
N ILE A 612 9.12 -5.13 -43.07
CA ILE A 612 7.94 -6.00 -43.24
C ILE A 612 8.47 -7.42 -43.56
N CYS A 613 7.64 -8.42 -43.21
CA CYS A 613 7.55 -9.78 -43.76
C CYS A 613 8.32 -10.89 -43.03
N TYR A 614 7.57 -11.72 -42.31
CA TYR A 614 7.47 -13.15 -42.66
C TYR A 614 6.01 -13.60 -42.53
N ASN A 615 5.46 -14.09 -43.64
CA ASN A 615 4.18 -14.80 -43.70
C ASN A 615 4.35 -16.21 -43.10
N ALA A 616 3.36 -16.66 -42.32
CA ALA A 616 3.04 -18.07 -42.22
C ALA A 616 1.51 -18.23 -42.23
N SER A 617 1.09 -19.13 -43.11
CA SER A 617 -0.28 -19.36 -43.59
C SER A 617 -1.27 -19.76 -42.49
N SER A 618 -2.48 -19.23 -42.59
CA SER A 618 -3.65 -19.64 -41.83
C SER A 618 -4.13 -21.02 -42.25
N THR A 619 -4.20 -21.95 -41.30
CA THR A 619 -5.09 -23.11 -41.39
C THR A 619 -6.10 -23.01 -40.25
N VAL A 620 -7.38 -22.96 -40.62
CA VAL A 620 -8.52 -23.06 -39.71
C VAL A 620 -8.46 -24.45 -39.07
N SER A 621 -8.27 -24.53 -37.75
CA SER A 621 -8.35 -25.79 -37.02
C SER A 621 -9.51 -25.73 -36.04
N SER A 622 -10.33 -26.77 -36.13
CA SER A 622 -11.47 -27.11 -35.28
C SER A 622 -11.21 -26.88 -33.79
N ILE A 623 -12.23 -26.38 -33.09
CA ILE A 623 -12.29 -26.25 -31.62
C ILE A 623 -11.92 -27.59 -30.99
N ALA A 624 -10.68 -27.69 -30.51
CA ALA A 624 -10.21 -28.77 -29.66
C ALA A 624 -10.49 -28.41 -28.19
N PRO A 625 -10.72 -29.39 -27.31
CA PRO A 625 -10.85 -29.15 -25.87
C PRO A 625 -9.62 -28.40 -25.36
N SER A 626 -9.82 -27.40 -24.49
CA SER A 626 -8.73 -26.66 -23.86
C SER A 626 -7.71 -27.66 -23.27
N PRO A 627 -6.43 -27.60 -23.64
CA PRO A 627 -5.44 -28.56 -23.16
C PRO A 627 -5.37 -28.50 -21.64
N LYS A 628 -5.43 -29.66 -21.00
CA LYS A 628 -5.28 -29.81 -19.55
C LYS A 628 -3.95 -29.14 -19.13
N LYS A 629 -4.00 -28.17 -18.21
CA LYS A 629 -2.81 -27.48 -17.72
C LYS A 629 -1.89 -28.47 -17.03
N LYS A 630 -0.58 -28.32 -17.27
CA LYS A 630 0.48 -29.15 -16.69
C LYS A 630 0.68 -28.78 -15.21
N PRO A 631 0.61 -29.74 -14.26
CA PRO A 631 0.76 -29.46 -12.84
C PRO A 631 2.22 -29.12 -12.49
N LEU A 632 2.44 -27.92 -11.95
CA LEU A 632 3.72 -27.43 -11.47
C LEU A 632 3.69 -27.32 -9.94
N ILE A 633 4.73 -27.82 -9.27
CA ILE A 633 4.89 -27.70 -7.81
C ILE A 633 6.00 -26.71 -7.51
N PHE A 634 5.72 -25.73 -6.64
CA PHE A 634 6.73 -24.76 -6.20
C PHE A 634 7.25 -25.09 -4.81
N LEU A 635 8.57 -25.02 -4.64
CA LEU A 635 9.28 -25.32 -3.41
C LEU A 635 10.07 -24.10 -2.94
N GLY A 636 9.68 -23.51 -1.82
CA GLY A 636 10.30 -22.31 -1.29
C GLY A 636 9.83 -21.98 0.13
N SER A 637 10.62 -21.16 0.85
CA SER A 637 10.36 -20.85 2.26
C SER A 637 10.54 -19.38 2.64
N PRO A 638 11.67 -18.70 2.32
CA PRO A 638 11.89 -17.32 2.73
C PRO A 638 11.09 -16.31 1.90
N GLN A 639 11.10 -15.05 2.34
CA GLN A 639 10.39 -13.95 1.67
C GLN A 639 10.81 -13.78 0.20
N VAL A 640 12.09 -13.94 -0.13
CA VAL A 640 12.60 -13.80 -1.51
C VAL A 640 12.01 -14.85 -2.47
N SER A 641 11.60 -16.01 -1.95
CA SER A 641 10.92 -17.05 -2.75
C SER A 641 9.48 -16.66 -3.12
N VAL A 642 8.87 -15.73 -2.38
CA VAL A 642 7.51 -15.22 -2.67
C VAL A 642 7.48 -14.52 -4.03
N THR A 643 8.54 -13.78 -4.40
CA THR A 643 8.65 -13.15 -5.72
C THR A 643 8.57 -14.17 -6.86
N VAL A 644 9.18 -15.35 -6.69
CA VAL A 644 9.13 -16.42 -7.68
C VAL A 644 7.74 -17.04 -7.74
N LEU A 645 7.13 -17.29 -6.58
CA LEU A 645 5.77 -17.84 -6.50
C LEU A 645 4.74 -16.89 -7.13
N GLU A 646 4.86 -15.60 -6.88
CA GLU A 646 4.03 -14.55 -7.49
C GLU A 646 4.15 -14.57 -9.01
N ALA A 647 5.38 -14.61 -9.55
CA ALA A 647 5.61 -14.71 -10.98
C ALA A 647 4.98 -15.98 -11.59
N LEU A 648 5.06 -17.11 -10.89
CA LEU A 648 4.44 -18.37 -11.31
C LEU A 648 2.92 -18.30 -11.27
N PHE A 649 2.32 -17.74 -10.22
CA PHE A 649 0.87 -17.55 -10.17
C PHE A 649 0.37 -16.64 -11.31
N ASN A 650 1.04 -15.50 -11.53
CA ASN A 650 0.71 -14.57 -12.61
C ASN A 650 0.83 -15.26 -13.99
N ALA A 651 1.91 -15.99 -14.23
CA ALA A 651 2.10 -16.72 -15.49
C ALA A 651 1.11 -17.89 -15.66
N SER A 652 0.71 -18.56 -14.58
CA SER A 652 -0.29 -19.64 -14.62
C SER A 652 -1.72 -19.13 -14.85
N ALA A 653 -2.00 -17.89 -14.45
CA ALA A 653 -3.29 -17.24 -14.61
C ALA A 653 -3.53 -16.75 -16.05
N ALA A 654 -2.49 -16.63 -16.89
CA ALA A 654 -2.63 -16.22 -18.27
C ALA A 654 -3.52 -17.20 -19.07
N PRO A 655 -4.42 -16.72 -19.97
CA PRO A 655 -5.36 -17.57 -20.71
C PRO A 655 -4.68 -18.63 -21.59
N ASN A 656 -3.49 -18.34 -22.10
CA ASN A 656 -2.67 -19.23 -22.94
C ASN A 656 -1.62 -20.02 -22.13
N SER A 657 -1.70 -20.01 -20.80
CA SER A 657 -0.74 -20.71 -19.97
C SER A 657 -0.86 -22.22 -20.11
N SER A 658 0.27 -22.89 -20.31
CA SER A 658 0.35 -24.35 -20.43
C SER A 658 0.42 -25.07 -19.09
N PHE A 659 0.49 -24.36 -17.97
CA PHE A 659 0.69 -24.94 -16.65
C PHE A 659 -0.17 -24.29 -15.57
N GLU A 660 -0.32 -24.99 -14.45
CA GLU A 660 -0.92 -24.48 -13.22
C GLU A 660 -0.02 -24.75 -12.01
N VAL A 661 -0.08 -23.88 -11.00
CA VAL A 661 0.60 -24.15 -9.72
C VAL A 661 -0.31 -25.08 -8.91
N ALA A 662 -0.01 -26.38 -8.97
CA ALA A 662 -0.83 -27.44 -8.39
C ALA A 662 -0.55 -27.68 -6.90
N GLY A 663 0.54 -27.13 -6.36
CA GLY A 663 0.87 -27.27 -4.95
C GLY A 663 2.16 -26.57 -4.56
N ILE A 664 2.34 -26.37 -3.26
CA ILE A 664 3.46 -25.68 -2.65
C ILE A 664 4.11 -26.60 -1.63
N VAL A 665 5.45 -26.66 -1.63
CA VAL A 665 6.23 -27.32 -0.57
C VAL A 665 7.07 -26.27 0.14
N THR A 666 6.93 -26.19 1.45
CA THR A 666 7.65 -25.24 2.27
C THR A 666 8.23 -25.88 3.52
N GLN A 667 9.07 -25.16 4.24
CA GLN A 667 9.57 -25.60 5.54
C GLN A 667 8.46 -25.48 6.60
N PRO A 668 8.46 -26.36 7.63
CA PRO A 668 7.51 -26.28 8.73
C PRO A 668 7.46 -24.89 9.39
N PRO A 669 6.29 -24.50 9.93
CA PRO A 669 6.15 -23.30 10.74
C PRO A 669 7.24 -23.22 11.82
N SER A 670 7.86 -22.07 11.94
CA SER A 670 8.97 -21.83 12.86
C SER A 670 8.69 -20.63 13.75
N ARG A 671 9.30 -20.61 14.94
CA ARG A 671 9.16 -19.48 15.86
C ARG A 671 9.87 -18.25 15.30
N ARG A 672 9.14 -17.16 15.10
CA ARG A 672 9.66 -15.88 14.63
C ARG A 672 9.34 -14.76 15.63
N ASP A 673 10.15 -13.70 15.57
CA ASP A 673 10.09 -12.48 16.41
C ASP A 673 10.37 -12.65 17.91
N ARG A 674 10.56 -11.50 18.60
CA ARG A 674 10.67 -11.38 20.07
C ARG A 674 9.31 -11.62 20.73
N GLY A 675 8.74 -12.80 20.50
CA GLY A 675 7.42 -13.22 20.97
C GLY A 675 7.16 -14.73 20.85
N LYS A 676 8.07 -15.51 20.24
CA LYS A 676 7.99 -16.98 20.12
C LYS A 676 6.67 -17.51 19.51
N LYS A 677 5.96 -16.73 18.70
CA LYS A 677 4.78 -17.23 17.96
C LYS A 677 5.24 -18.13 16.82
N VAL A 678 4.62 -19.31 16.71
CA VAL A 678 4.83 -20.22 15.59
C VAL A 678 4.04 -19.67 14.41
N LEU A 679 4.74 -19.27 13.35
CA LEU A 679 4.13 -18.70 12.15
C LEU A 679 4.46 -19.57 10.94
N PRO A 680 3.55 -19.67 9.95
CA PRO A 680 3.83 -20.30 8.68
C PRO A 680 5.01 -19.61 7.98
N SER A 681 5.62 -20.30 7.02
CA SER A 681 6.63 -19.66 6.18
C SER A 681 5.99 -18.54 5.35
N PRO A 682 6.76 -17.52 4.94
CA PRO A 682 6.30 -16.48 4.01
C PRO A 682 5.65 -17.02 2.75
N VAL A 683 6.18 -18.11 2.21
CA VAL A 683 5.63 -18.78 1.02
C VAL A 683 4.29 -19.45 1.32
N ALA A 684 4.15 -20.15 2.45
CA ALA A 684 2.86 -20.73 2.83
C ALA A 684 1.81 -19.65 3.12
N GLN A 685 2.19 -18.59 3.83
CA GLN A 685 1.28 -17.48 4.10
C GLN A 685 0.81 -16.84 2.80
N TYR A 686 1.73 -16.50 1.89
CA TYR A 686 1.38 -15.91 0.60
C TYR A 686 0.50 -16.83 -0.25
N ALA A 687 0.76 -18.15 -0.26
CA ALA A 687 -0.07 -19.12 -0.98
C ALA A 687 -1.51 -19.17 -0.44
N LEU A 688 -1.67 -19.17 0.90
CA LEU A 688 -2.98 -19.09 1.55
C LEU A 688 -3.69 -17.78 1.20
N ASP A 689 -2.98 -16.65 1.24
CA ASP A 689 -3.52 -15.33 0.91
C ASP A 689 -3.97 -15.22 -0.56
N LYS A 690 -3.37 -16.03 -1.46
CA LYS A 690 -3.76 -16.17 -2.87
C LYS A 690 -4.84 -17.22 -3.11
N GLY A 691 -5.40 -17.81 -2.05
CA GLY A 691 -6.51 -18.75 -2.12
C GLY A 691 -6.12 -20.18 -2.50
N LEU A 692 -4.84 -20.56 -2.37
CA LEU A 692 -4.45 -21.96 -2.53
C LEU A 692 -4.93 -22.78 -1.32
N PRO A 693 -5.67 -23.87 -1.52
CA PRO A 693 -6.13 -24.74 -0.43
C PRO A 693 -4.97 -25.23 0.45
N SER A 694 -5.19 -25.28 1.77
CA SER A 694 -4.16 -25.66 2.74
C SER A 694 -3.65 -27.10 2.58
N ASP A 695 -4.48 -27.99 2.03
CA ASP A 695 -4.14 -29.37 1.69
C ASP A 695 -3.18 -29.47 0.48
N LEU A 696 -3.06 -28.41 -0.31
CA LEU A 696 -2.06 -28.28 -1.39
C LEU A 696 -0.79 -27.55 -0.92
N ILE A 697 -0.66 -27.26 0.38
CA ILE A 697 0.54 -26.65 1.00
C ILE A 697 1.21 -27.67 1.91
N PHE A 698 2.24 -28.33 1.40
CA PHE A 698 3.00 -29.34 2.12
C PHE A 698 4.11 -28.69 2.94
N SER A 699 4.24 -29.10 4.20
CA SER A 699 5.31 -28.64 5.10
C SER A 699 6.06 -29.80 5.75
N PRO A 700 6.69 -30.70 4.96
CA PRO A 700 7.35 -31.87 5.52
C PRO A 700 8.62 -31.47 6.28
N GLU A 701 8.89 -32.10 7.43
CA GLU A 701 10.16 -31.92 8.14
C GLU A 701 11.36 -32.36 7.28
N LYS A 702 11.17 -33.44 6.52
CA LYS A 702 12.17 -33.99 5.59
C LYS A 702 11.53 -34.20 4.22
N ALA A 703 12.20 -33.74 3.17
CA ALA A 703 11.77 -33.93 1.78
C ALA A 703 11.69 -35.41 1.34
N GLY A 704 12.15 -36.33 2.19
CA GLY A 704 12.08 -37.77 2.00
C GLY A 704 11.01 -38.49 2.83
N ASP A 705 10.07 -37.79 3.44
CA ASP A 705 8.96 -38.44 4.14
C ASP A 705 8.04 -39.18 3.13
N GLU A 706 7.72 -40.46 3.34
CA GLU A 706 6.92 -41.25 2.40
C GLU A 706 5.45 -40.81 2.35
N ALA A 707 4.86 -40.34 3.45
CA ALA A 707 3.50 -39.83 3.44
C ALA A 707 3.40 -38.59 2.56
N PHE A 708 4.38 -37.69 2.70
CA PHE A 708 4.52 -36.52 1.83
C PHE A 708 4.75 -36.90 0.36
N LEU A 709 5.66 -37.84 0.09
CA LEU A 709 5.95 -38.25 -1.30
C LEU A 709 4.76 -38.98 -1.94
N SER A 710 3.94 -39.69 -1.17
CA SER A 710 2.70 -40.27 -1.66
C SER A 710 1.72 -39.20 -2.11
N ALA A 711 1.42 -38.22 -1.24
CA ALA A 711 0.55 -37.10 -1.57
C ALA A 711 1.08 -36.28 -2.75
N LEU A 712 2.40 -36.08 -2.84
CA LEU A 712 3.02 -35.40 -3.97
C LEU A 712 2.86 -36.18 -5.29
N ARG A 713 2.91 -37.52 -5.27
CA ARG A 713 2.68 -38.35 -6.47
C ARG A 713 1.23 -38.29 -6.93
N GLU A 714 0.27 -38.16 -6.02
CA GLU A 714 -1.15 -38.02 -6.34
C GLU A 714 -1.44 -36.74 -7.14
N LEU A 715 -0.66 -35.68 -6.94
CA LEU A 715 -0.74 -34.45 -7.74
C LEU A 715 -0.17 -34.60 -9.17
N GLN A 716 0.43 -35.75 -9.49
CA GLN A 716 1.03 -36.06 -10.79
C GLN A 716 1.90 -34.93 -11.36
N PRO A 717 2.84 -34.36 -10.58
CA PRO A 717 3.54 -33.14 -10.98
C PRO A 717 4.36 -33.38 -12.25
N GLU A 718 4.24 -32.48 -13.21
CA GLU A 718 5.04 -32.52 -14.44
C GLU A 718 6.38 -31.82 -14.23
N LEU A 719 6.41 -30.77 -13.42
CA LEU A 719 7.59 -29.96 -13.14
C LEU A 719 7.60 -29.49 -11.67
N CYS A 720 8.77 -29.54 -11.04
CA CYS A 720 8.99 -28.90 -9.74
C CYS A 720 9.94 -27.72 -9.88
N ILE A 721 9.64 -26.59 -9.25
CA ILE A 721 10.50 -25.40 -9.19
C ILE A 721 10.97 -25.19 -7.76
N THR A 722 12.28 -25.14 -7.55
CA THR A 722 12.91 -24.85 -6.26
C THR A 722 13.49 -23.43 -6.25
N ALA A 723 13.18 -22.67 -5.20
CA ALA A 723 13.77 -21.38 -4.89
C ALA A 723 13.94 -21.25 -3.37
N ALA A 724 15.17 -21.43 -2.88
CA ALA A 724 15.52 -21.33 -1.46
C ALA A 724 14.63 -22.18 -0.51
N TYR A 725 14.38 -23.45 -0.86
CA TYR A 725 13.60 -24.37 -0.03
C TYR A 725 14.33 -24.83 1.25
N GLY A 726 15.65 -25.01 1.18
CA GLY A 726 16.52 -25.27 2.34
C GLY A 726 16.69 -26.74 2.76
N ASN A 727 15.97 -27.68 2.14
CA ASN A 727 16.17 -29.13 2.33
C ASN A 727 16.81 -29.76 1.08
N ILE A 728 17.65 -30.77 1.30
CA ILE A 728 18.20 -31.59 0.21
C ILE A 728 17.11 -32.52 -0.32
N LEU A 729 16.90 -32.50 -1.63
CA LEU A 729 15.90 -33.33 -2.30
C LEU A 729 16.46 -34.75 -2.55
N PRO A 730 15.85 -35.81 -1.99
CA PRO A 730 16.34 -37.17 -2.20
C PRO A 730 16.00 -37.68 -3.60
N THR A 731 16.73 -38.71 -4.07
CA THR A 731 16.50 -39.31 -5.39
C THR A 731 15.05 -39.76 -5.61
N LYS A 732 14.37 -40.24 -4.57
CA LYS A 732 12.97 -40.63 -4.64
C LYS A 732 12.00 -39.46 -4.91
N PHE A 733 12.35 -38.25 -4.48
CA PHE A 733 11.62 -37.03 -4.83
C PHE A 733 11.92 -36.64 -6.29
N LEU A 734 13.21 -36.60 -6.66
CA LEU A 734 13.65 -36.13 -7.98
C LEU A 734 13.13 -36.99 -9.14
N LYS A 735 12.71 -38.22 -8.87
CA LYS A 735 12.07 -39.13 -9.84
C LYS A 735 10.57 -38.87 -10.06
N ILE A 736 9.93 -38.06 -9.21
CA ILE A 736 8.47 -37.82 -9.29
C ILE A 736 8.13 -36.92 -10.50
N PRO A 737 8.71 -35.71 -10.66
CA PRO A 737 8.34 -34.85 -11.77
C PRO A 737 8.95 -35.30 -13.10
N VAL A 738 8.11 -35.49 -14.12
CA VAL A 738 8.49 -36.03 -15.44
C VAL A 738 9.53 -35.15 -16.15
N HIS A 739 9.34 -33.83 -16.13
CA HIS A 739 10.27 -32.85 -16.69
C HIS A 739 11.43 -32.50 -15.74
N GLY A 740 11.42 -33.06 -14.52
CA GLY A 740 12.46 -32.89 -13.52
C GLY A 740 12.16 -31.78 -12.51
N THR A 741 13.17 -31.44 -11.71
CA THR A 741 13.11 -30.32 -10.76
C THR A 741 14.12 -29.27 -11.18
N VAL A 742 13.71 -28.00 -11.28
CA VAL A 742 14.57 -26.88 -11.69
C VAL A 742 14.78 -25.94 -10.50
N ASN A 743 16.04 -25.63 -10.21
CA ASN A 743 16.43 -24.73 -9.14
C ASN A 743 16.78 -23.35 -9.70
N ILE A 744 16.28 -22.29 -9.07
CA ILE A 744 16.77 -20.93 -9.23
C ILE A 744 17.90 -20.73 -8.23
N HIS A 745 19.13 -20.70 -8.72
CA HIS A 745 20.32 -20.54 -7.88
C HIS A 745 20.91 -19.14 -8.07
N PRO A 746 20.98 -18.29 -7.03
CA PRO A 746 21.43 -16.90 -7.14
C PRO A 746 22.96 -16.78 -7.15
N SER A 747 23.60 -17.50 -8.08
CA SER A 747 24.98 -17.30 -8.54
C SER A 747 25.15 -17.82 -9.97
N LEU A 748 26.33 -17.61 -10.55
CA LEU A 748 26.74 -18.22 -11.81
C LEU A 748 27.32 -19.62 -11.56
N LEU A 749 26.49 -20.66 -11.70
CA LEU A 749 26.95 -22.04 -11.51
C LEU A 749 28.02 -22.41 -12.55
N PRO A 750 29.11 -23.10 -12.16
CA PRO A 750 29.33 -23.85 -10.91
C PRO A 750 29.88 -23.05 -9.72
N LEU A 751 29.98 -21.72 -9.81
CA LEU A 751 30.48 -20.90 -8.72
C LEU A 751 29.43 -20.77 -7.62
N TYR A 752 29.87 -20.82 -6.36
CA TYR A 752 29.07 -20.62 -5.15
C TYR A 752 27.91 -21.61 -4.98
N ARG A 753 28.16 -22.91 -5.16
CA ARG A 753 27.17 -23.97 -4.86
C ARG A 753 26.88 -24.03 -3.36
N GLY A 754 25.62 -24.00 -2.96
CA GLY A 754 25.21 -24.19 -1.57
C GLY A 754 24.30 -23.10 -0.99
N ALA A 755 24.38 -22.93 0.33
CA ALA A 755 23.34 -22.30 1.13
C ALA A 755 23.41 -20.76 1.20
N ALA A 756 24.59 -20.16 0.96
CA ALA A 756 24.79 -18.72 1.07
C ALA A 756 25.53 -18.09 -0.13
N PRO A 757 25.10 -18.35 -1.39
CA PRO A 757 25.83 -17.96 -2.59
C PRO A 757 26.08 -16.45 -2.70
N VAL A 758 25.04 -15.64 -2.44
CA VAL A 758 25.12 -14.17 -2.57
C VAL A 758 26.06 -13.58 -1.54
N GLN A 759 25.96 -14.01 -0.28
CA GLN A 759 26.82 -13.51 0.77
C GLN A 759 28.27 -13.89 0.54
N ARG A 760 28.55 -15.14 0.13
CA ARG A 760 29.93 -15.58 -0.14
C ARG A 760 30.51 -14.87 -1.36
N ALA A 761 29.73 -14.65 -2.42
CA ALA A 761 30.16 -13.86 -3.56
C ALA A 761 30.52 -12.41 -3.19
N LEU A 762 29.68 -11.75 -2.38
CA LEU A 762 29.96 -10.41 -1.88
C LEU A 762 31.18 -10.37 -0.94
N GLN A 763 31.34 -11.40 -0.11
CA GLN A 763 32.47 -11.53 0.81
C GLN A 763 33.80 -11.67 0.05
N ASP A 764 33.80 -12.45 -1.03
CA ASP A 764 34.94 -12.66 -1.92
C ASP A 764 35.21 -11.44 -2.83
N GLY A 765 34.29 -10.47 -2.86
CA GLY A 765 34.48 -9.22 -3.58
C GLY A 765 34.38 -9.35 -5.09
N VAL A 766 33.60 -10.31 -5.58
CA VAL A 766 33.51 -10.54 -7.04
C VAL A 766 32.91 -9.32 -7.75
N PRO A 767 33.48 -8.89 -8.89
CA PRO A 767 32.93 -7.79 -9.68
C PRO A 767 31.69 -8.20 -10.49
N GLU A 768 31.51 -9.51 -10.71
CA GLU A 768 30.38 -10.06 -11.46
C GLU A 768 29.83 -11.30 -10.74
N THR A 769 28.49 -11.38 -10.68
CA THR A 769 27.75 -12.57 -10.26
C THR A 769 26.56 -12.77 -11.20
N GLY A 770 25.54 -13.52 -10.78
CA GLY A 770 24.35 -13.72 -11.59
C GLY A 770 23.37 -14.69 -10.97
N VAL A 771 22.45 -15.16 -11.79
CA VAL A 771 21.46 -16.17 -11.44
C VAL A 771 21.46 -17.27 -12.48
N SER A 772 21.35 -18.52 -12.04
CA SER A 772 21.34 -19.71 -12.88
C SER A 772 20.07 -20.51 -12.68
N LEU A 773 19.49 -20.99 -13.77
CA LEU A 773 18.49 -22.06 -13.75
C LEU A 773 19.20 -23.37 -14.02
N ALA A 774 19.11 -24.33 -13.11
CA ALA A 774 19.74 -25.63 -13.27
C ALA A 774 18.78 -26.75 -12.90
N PHE A 775 18.88 -27.88 -13.58
CA PHE A 775 18.21 -29.09 -13.11
C PHE A 775 18.79 -29.51 -11.77
N THR A 776 17.94 -30.00 -10.87
CA THR A 776 18.36 -30.46 -9.54
C THR A 776 18.77 -31.93 -9.62
N VAL A 777 19.98 -32.21 -9.15
CA VAL A 777 20.52 -33.56 -8.98
C VAL A 777 20.83 -33.80 -7.51
N ARG A 778 21.17 -35.04 -7.13
CA ARG A 778 21.49 -35.37 -5.72
C ARG A 778 22.70 -34.60 -5.19
N LYS A 779 23.67 -34.29 -6.06
CA LYS A 779 24.85 -33.49 -5.72
C LYS A 779 24.44 -32.02 -5.64
N LEU A 780 24.80 -31.37 -4.53
CA LEU A 780 24.42 -29.99 -4.19
C LEU A 780 24.72 -29.03 -5.35
N ASP A 781 23.67 -28.42 -5.90
CA ASP A 781 23.68 -27.42 -6.98
C ASP A 781 24.58 -27.75 -8.19
N ALA A 782 24.78 -29.04 -8.46
CA ALA A 782 25.73 -29.51 -9.49
C ALA A 782 25.03 -30.03 -10.75
N GLY A 783 23.73 -29.79 -10.91
CA GLY A 783 23.00 -30.30 -12.06
C GLY A 783 23.16 -29.41 -13.31
N PRO A 784 22.83 -29.93 -14.50
CA PRO A 784 23.03 -29.19 -15.75
C PRO A 784 22.34 -27.82 -15.76
N VAL A 785 23.05 -26.77 -16.21
CA VAL A 785 22.56 -25.39 -16.26
C VAL A 785 21.78 -25.19 -17.55
N ILE A 786 20.51 -24.78 -17.42
CA ILE A 786 19.58 -24.51 -18.52
C ILE A 786 19.84 -23.13 -19.12
N ALA A 787 19.97 -22.13 -18.25
CA ALA A 787 20.20 -20.74 -18.62
C ALA A 787 20.81 -19.99 -17.43
N SER A 788 21.55 -18.92 -17.70
CA SER A 788 22.10 -18.03 -16.68
C SER A 788 22.03 -16.58 -17.15
N LYS A 789 21.91 -15.65 -16.19
CA LYS A 789 22.01 -14.21 -16.44
C LYS A 789 23.10 -13.62 -15.55
N ARG A 790 24.03 -12.88 -16.16
CA ARG A 790 25.14 -12.20 -15.48
C ARG A 790 24.73 -10.81 -15.01
N PHE A 791 25.36 -10.35 -13.94
CA PHE A 791 25.12 -9.05 -13.31
C PHE A 791 26.42 -8.50 -12.72
N GLN A 792 26.71 -7.23 -13.00
CA GLN A 792 27.84 -6.50 -12.45
C GLN A 792 27.50 -6.04 -11.02
N VAL A 793 28.38 -6.36 -10.08
CA VAL A 793 28.21 -6.05 -8.66
C VAL A 793 28.93 -4.75 -8.36
N ASP A 794 28.18 -3.73 -7.94
CA ASP A 794 28.77 -2.49 -7.47
C ASP A 794 29.37 -2.65 -6.05
N ASP A 795 30.13 -1.64 -5.63
CA ASP A 795 30.83 -1.64 -4.34
C ASP A 795 29.90 -1.33 -3.16
N ILE A 796 28.62 -0.99 -3.38
CA ILE A 796 27.71 -0.47 -2.35
C ILE A 796 26.62 -1.49 -2.00
N ILE A 797 26.20 -2.30 -2.96
CA ILE A 797 25.06 -3.21 -2.84
C ILE A 797 25.26 -4.24 -1.73
N LYS A 798 24.22 -4.41 -0.91
CA LYS A 798 24.23 -5.33 0.23
C LYS A 798 23.56 -6.64 -0.12
N ALA A 799 23.89 -7.70 0.62
CA ALA A 799 23.39 -9.05 0.34
C ALA A 799 21.85 -9.16 0.27
N PRO A 800 21.04 -8.51 1.13
CA PRO A 800 19.58 -8.59 1.02
C PRO A 800 19.03 -7.98 -0.28
N GLU A 801 19.60 -6.86 -0.72
CA GLU A 801 19.22 -6.15 -1.95
C GLU A 801 19.59 -6.98 -3.18
N LEU A 802 20.85 -7.46 -3.23
CA LEU A 802 21.34 -8.31 -4.32
C LEU A 802 20.56 -9.63 -4.40
N LEU A 803 20.26 -10.26 -3.26
CA LEU A 803 19.47 -11.50 -3.22
C LEU A 803 18.07 -11.28 -3.80
N SER A 804 17.39 -10.19 -3.41
CA SER A 804 16.07 -9.84 -3.93
C SER A 804 16.10 -9.60 -5.44
N PHE A 805 17.11 -8.86 -5.91
CA PHE A 805 17.32 -8.59 -7.33
C PHE A 805 17.55 -9.89 -8.13
N LEU A 806 18.46 -10.75 -7.67
CA LEU A 806 18.78 -12.00 -8.37
C LEU A 806 17.60 -12.98 -8.41
N PHE A 807 16.76 -13.05 -7.38
CA PHE A 807 15.54 -13.87 -7.43
C PHE A 807 14.49 -13.31 -8.40
N SER A 808 14.37 -11.98 -8.50
CA SER A 808 13.50 -11.33 -9.50
C SER A 808 13.97 -11.62 -10.92
N GLU A 809 15.27 -11.50 -11.18
CA GLU A 809 15.86 -11.86 -12.47
C GLU A 809 15.75 -13.37 -12.75
N GLY A 810 15.91 -14.20 -11.71
CA GLY A 810 15.70 -15.64 -11.77
C GLY A 810 14.27 -16.01 -12.13
N SER A 811 13.26 -15.30 -11.61
CA SER A 811 11.86 -15.52 -11.98
C SER A 811 11.59 -15.15 -13.44
N ASN A 812 12.12 -14.02 -13.91
CA ASN A 812 11.98 -13.61 -15.31
C ASN A 812 12.62 -14.63 -16.26
N LEU A 813 13.83 -15.09 -15.89
CA LEU A 813 14.54 -16.13 -16.61
C LEU A 813 13.72 -17.43 -16.60
N LEU A 814 13.16 -17.82 -15.46
CA LEU A 814 12.34 -19.03 -15.33
C LEU A 814 11.14 -18.98 -16.28
N ILE A 815 10.33 -17.92 -16.21
CA ILE A 815 9.13 -17.79 -17.05
C ILE A 815 9.47 -17.90 -18.53
N ARG A 816 10.60 -17.32 -18.97
CA ARG A 816 11.08 -17.44 -20.35
C ARG A 816 11.47 -18.86 -20.74
N GLU A 817 12.09 -19.62 -19.83
CA GLU A 817 12.56 -20.98 -20.10
C GLU A 817 11.49 -22.07 -19.89
N LEU A 818 10.38 -21.78 -19.18
CA LEU A 818 9.30 -22.73 -18.89
C LEU A 818 8.79 -23.49 -20.13
N PRO A 819 8.52 -22.85 -21.29
CA PRO A 819 8.09 -23.58 -22.49
C PRO A 819 9.07 -24.68 -22.88
N SER A 820 10.37 -24.37 -22.91
CA SER A 820 11.42 -25.34 -23.26
C SER A 820 11.61 -26.44 -22.19
N ILE A 821 11.26 -26.17 -20.94
CA ILE A 821 11.31 -27.17 -19.88
C ILE A 821 10.15 -28.16 -20.05
N PHE A 822 8.95 -27.66 -20.32
CA PHE A 822 7.75 -28.46 -20.51
C PHE A 822 7.71 -29.23 -21.84
N ASP A 823 8.38 -28.76 -22.90
CA ASP A 823 8.52 -29.52 -24.15
C ASP A 823 9.73 -30.50 -24.12
N GLY A 824 10.57 -30.41 -23.08
CA GLY A 824 11.74 -31.26 -22.87
C GLY A 824 13.01 -30.82 -23.59
N SER A 825 12.94 -29.84 -24.51
CA SER A 825 14.10 -29.31 -25.23
C SER A 825 15.16 -28.69 -24.31
N ALA A 826 14.76 -28.21 -23.13
CA ALA A 826 15.67 -27.72 -22.10
C ALA A 826 16.66 -28.78 -21.61
N LYS A 827 16.28 -30.07 -21.59
CA LYS A 827 17.20 -31.15 -21.19
C LYS A 827 18.34 -31.32 -22.20
N SER A 828 18.05 -31.13 -23.48
CA SER A 828 19.03 -31.25 -24.56
C SER A 828 19.99 -30.05 -24.62
N LYS A 829 19.53 -28.85 -24.26
CA LYS A 829 20.36 -27.64 -24.26
C LYS A 829 21.12 -27.40 -22.95
N ALA A 830 20.70 -28.04 -21.85
CA ALA A 830 21.31 -27.81 -20.56
C ALA A 830 22.77 -28.32 -20.53
N ALA A 831 23.69 -27.44 -20.17
CA ALA A 831 25.11 -27.75 -20.16
C ALA A 831 25.52 -28.42 -18.83
N PRO A 832 26.26 -29.54 -18.84
CA PRO A 832 26.87 -30.07 -17.63
C PRO A 832 27.83 -29.04 -17.04
N GLN A 833 27.89 -28.97 -15.71
CA GLN A 833 28.80 -28.08 -15.02
C GLN A 833 30.21 -28.67 -14.98
N ASP A 834 31.23 -27.82 -15.15
CA ASP A 834 32.63 -28.19 -14.91
C ASP A 834 32.91 -28.20 -13.40
N ASP A 835 33.12 -29.41 -12.85
CA ASP A 835 33.38 -29.60 -11.43
C ASP A 835 34.77 -29.10 -10.99
N SER A 836 35.72 -28.91 -11.92
CA SER A 836 37.09 -28.48 -11.59
C SER A 836 37.18 -27.02 -11.15
N ILE A 837 36.24 -26.18 -11.58
CA ILE A 837 36.14 -24.75 -11.25
C ILE A 837 35.04 -24.45 -10.23
N ALA A 838 34.40 -25.47 -9.66
CA ALA A 838 33.28 -25.29 -8.75
C ALA A 838 33.74 -24.72 -7.40
N THR A 839 33.07 -23.68 -6.92
CA THR A 839 33.28 -23.13 -5.57
C THR A 839 32.07 -23.40 -4.68
N LEU A 840 32.30 -23.53 -3.38
CA LEU A 840 31.26 -23.82 -2.39
C LEU A 840 30.85 -22.56 -1.64
N ALA A 841 29.56 -22.43 -1.37
CA ALA A 841 28.96 -21.39 -0.57
C ALA A 841 28.35 -21.98 0.72
N PRO A 842 29.19 -22.30 1.73
CA PRO A 842 28.71 -22.89 2.97
C PRO A 842 27.82 -21.92 3.74
N LYS A 843 26.92 -22.48 4.57
CA LYS A 843 26.07 -21.72 5.47
C LYS A 843 26.93 -20.83 6.37
N ILE A 844 26.48 -19.60 6.59
CA ILE A 844 27.16 -18.65 7.47
C ILE A 844 26.90 -19.02 8.93
N ALA A 845 27.95 -18.96 9.75
CA ALA A 845 27.86 -19.16 11.19
C ALA A 845 27.88 -17.80 11.95
N PRO A 846 27.18 -17.67 13.10
CA PRO A 846 27.10 -16.41 13.83
C PRO A 846 28.45 -15.84 14.31
N ASP A 847 29.43 -16.71 14.57
CA ASP A 847 30.79 -16.36 14.97
C ASP A 847 31.58 -15.69 13.84
N GLU A 848 31.20 -15.91 12.58
CA GLU A 848 31.81 -15.21 11.45
C GLU A 848 31.50 -13.70 11.44
N ALA A 849 30.54 -13.23 12.25
CA ALA A 849 30.13 -11.82 12.33
C ALA A 849 31.26 -10.85 12.70
N TRP A 850 32.32 -11.31 13.38
CA TRP A 850 33.36 -10.42 13.90
C TRP A 850 34.28 -9.90 12.80
N LEU A 851 34.52 -8.58 12.81
CA LEU A 851 35.53 -7.91 11.99
C LEU A 851 36.87 -7.94 12.69
N SER A 852 37.93 -8.20 11.93
CA SER A 852 39.32 -8.18 12.39
C SER A 852 40.06 -7.12 11.59
N PHE A 853 40.43 -6.01 12.23
CA PHE A 853 41.09 -4.89 11.55
C PHE A 853 42.55 -5.17 11.15
N ASP A 854 43.03 -6.39 11.36
CA ASP A 854 44.27 -6.93 10.77
C ASP A 854 44.08 -7.46 9.34
N GLN A 855 42.88 -7.33 8.78
CA GLN A 855 42.59 -7.56 7.37
C GLN A 855 42.60 -6.24 6.60
N GLU A 856 42.73 -6.31 5.28
CA GLU A 856 42.67 -5.12 4.42
C GLU A 856 41.24 -4.54 4.40
N ALA A 857 41.13 -3.23 4.22
CA ALA A 857 39.85 -2.52 4.31
C ALA A 857 38.80 -3.03 3.32
N PHE A 858 39.20 -3.42 2.10
CA PHE A 858 38.26 -3.96 1.13
C PHE A 858 37.67 -5.31 1.57
N VAL A 859 38.45 -6.17 2.23
CA VAL A 859 37.99 -7.46 2.76
C VAL A 859 36.93 -7.23 3.83
N LEU A 860 37.17 -6.26 4.73
CA LEU A 860 36.22 -5.91 5.77
C LEU A 860 34.97 -5.25 5.22
N HIS A 861 35.12 -4.37 4.23
CA HIS A 861 34.01 -3.74 3.54
C HIS A 861 33.10 -4.78 2.85
N ASN A 862 33.70 -5.71 2.11
CA ASN A 862 33.04 -6.86 1.50
C ASN A 862 32.29 -7.70 2.52
N LYS A 863 32.90 -7.98 3.67
CA LYS A 863 32.27 -8.72 4.75
C LYS A 863 31.07 -7.97 5.35
N VAL A 864 31.14 -6.65 5.50
CA VAL A 864 30.03 -5.81 6.01
C VAL A 864 28.82 -5.87 5.05
N ARG A 865 29.03 -5.70 3.75
CA ARG A 865 27.93 -5.78 2.77
C ARG A 865 27.40 -7.21 2.59
N ALA A 866 28.27 -8.22 2.67
CA ALA A 866 27.91 -9.64 2.60
C ALA A 866 27.02 -10.08 3.76
N PHE A 867 27.31 -9.63 4.99
CA PHE A 867 26.59 -10.05 6.20
C PHE A 867 25.55 -9.02 6.66
N ALA A 868 25.18 -8.08 5.79
CA ALA A 868 24.08 -7.16 6.03
C ALA A 868 22.78 -7.93 6.33
N GLY A 869 22.12 -7.59 7.44
CA GLY A 869 20.99 -8.36 7.97
C GLY A 869 21.46 -9.40 8.98
N TRP A 870 21.43 -10.68 8.60
CA TRP A 870 21.90 -11.78 9.46
C TRP A 870 23.25 -12.32 8.95
N PRO A 871 24.25 -12.54 9.82
CA PRO A 871 24.23 -12.28 11.28
C PRO A 871 24.43 -10.80 11.66
N GLY A 872 24.81 -9.94 10.70
CA GLY A 872 25.29 -8.58 10.93
C GLY A 872 26.74 -8.59 11.41
N THR A 873 27.56 -7.63 10.97
CA THR A 873 28.97 -7.57 11.38
C THR A 873 29.15 -6.83 12.70
N ARG A 874 30.19 -7.23 13.45
CA ARG A 874 30.49 -6.71 14.80
C ARG A 874 31.97 -6.39 14.93
N ALA A 875 32.27 -5.38 15.72
CA ALA A 875 33.62 -4.97 16.08
C ALA A 875 33.70 -4.70 17.58
N LYS A 876 34.88 -4.90 18.18
CA LYS A 876 35.19 -4.40 19.52
C LYS A 876 36.11 -3.21 19.39
N VAL A 877 35.91 -2.20 20.22
CA VAL A 877 36.80 -1.04 20.37
C VAL A 877 37.00 -0.74 21.84
N VAL A 878 38.15 -0.23 22.22
CA VAL A 878 38.39 0.31 23.56
C VAL A 878 38.08 1.80 23.54
N VAL A 879 37.24 2.24 24.46
CA VAL A 879 37.04 3.65 24.77
C VAL A 879 38.02 4.03 25.87
N LEU A 880 38.88 5.01 25.59
CA LEU A 880 39.90 5.53 26.49
C LEU A 880 39.46 6.88 27.04
N ASP A 881 39.27 6.96 28.35
CA ASP A 881 39.03 8.22 29.05
C ASP A 881 40.34 8.75 29.65
N GLU A 882 40.93 9.74 29.00
CA GLU A 882 42.19 10.35 29.45
C GLU A 882 42.06 11.08 30.80
N LYS A 883 40.84 11.46 31.23
CA LYS A 883 40.63 12.16 32.50
C LYS A 883 40.57 11.23 33.70
N SER A 884 40.05 10.02 33.52
CA SER A 884 39.87 9.03 34.58
C SER A 884 40.86 7.86 34.52
N GLY A 885 41.56 7.69 33.40
CA GLY A 885 42.43 6.53 33.13
C GLY A 885 41.65 5.22 32.90
N GLN A 886 40.31 5.27 32.87
CA GLN A 886 39.46 4.10 32.72
C GLN A 886 39.38 3.66 31.26
N GLN A 887 39.49 2.34 31.03
CA GLN A 887 39.34 1.71 29.72
C GLN A 887 38.10 0.82 29.71
N ASN A 888 37.20 1.04 28.75
CA ASN A 888 35.99 0.22 28.61
C ASN A 888 35.92 -0.38 27.20
N VAL A 889 35.72 -1.70 27.12
CA VAL A 889 35.50 -2.39 25.84
C VAL A 889 34.05 -2.20 25.39
N LEU A 890 33.89 -1.71 24.18
CA LEU A 890 32.61 -1.44 23.56
C LEU A 890 32.43 -2.35 22.34
N GLU A 891 31.35 -3.14 22.35
CA GLU A 891 30.91 -3.89 21.19
C GLU A 891 30.04 -3.00 20.30
N LEU A 892 30.36 -2.93 19.01
CA LEU A 892 29.64 -2.19 18.00
C LEU A 892 29.18 -3.15 16.92
N LYS A 893 27.93 -3.02 16.47
CA LYS A 893 27.53 -3.54 15.17
C LYS A 893 27.91 -2.54 14.09
N ILE A 894 28.58 -3.00 13.05
CA ILE A 894 29.00 -2.18 11.91
C ILE A 894 27.96 -2.34 10.79
N MET A 895 27.31 -1.24 10.41
CA MET A 895 26.12 -1.32 9.55
C MET A 895 26.41 -0.98 8.09
N SER A 896 27.27 0.03 7.88
CA SER A 896 27.59 0.59 6.57
C SER A 896 29.04 1.07 6.56
N THR A 897 29.78 0.75 5.50
CA THR A 897 31.21 1.10 5.36
C THR A 897 31.54 1.50 3.93
N ARG A 898 32.71 2.10 3.72
CA ARG A 898 33.37 2.27 2.42
C ARG A 898 34.88 2.12 2.56
N VAL A 899 35.58 1.80 1.47
CA VAL A 899 37.04 1.74 1.44
C VAL A 899 37.60 3.14 1.22
N CYS A 900 38.56 3.55 2.08
CA CYS A 900 39.24 4.83 1.90
C CYS A 900 40.27 4.72 0.75
N LYS A 901 40.21 5.67 -0.21
CA LYS A 901 41.12 5.68 -1.37
C LYS A 901 42.41 6.46 -1.13
N ASP A 902 42.43 7.38 -0.17
CA ASP A 902 43.56 8.28 0.11
C ASP A 902 43.86 8.37 1.61
N LEU A 903 44.97 7.78 2.07
CA LEU A 903 45.45 7.96 3.44
C LEU A 903 46.96 8.14 3.53
N GLU A 904 47.33 9.28 4.09
CA GLU A 904 48.60 9.50 4.79
C GLU A 904 48.40 9.04 6.24
N ILE A 905 48.72 7.77 6.55
CA ILE A 905 48.76 7.31 7.95
C ILE A 905 50.03 7.89 8.57
N GLN A 906 49.91 8.80 9.54
CA GLN A 906 51.05 9.30 10.31
C GLN A 906 51.57 8.18 11.23
N ASP A 907 52.90 8.06 11.34
CA ASP A 907 53.54 7.10 12.24
C ASP A 907 53.08 7.32 13.68
N GLY A 908 52.47 6.30 14.29
CA GLY A 908 51.98 6.31 15.68
C GLY A 908 50.45 6.23 15.87
N GLU A 909 49.63 6.38 14.82
CA GLU A 909 48.15 6.32 14.91
C GLU A 909 47.53 4.98 14.48
N GLN A 910 48.33 3.94 14.22
CA GLN A 910 47.87 2.68 13.60
C GLN A 910 46.81 1.91 14.40
N ASP A 911 46.72 2.13 15.71
CA ASP A 911 45.72 1.48 16.56
C ASP A 911 44.48 2.34 16.85
N TYR A 912 44.52 3.63 16.55
CA TYR A 912 43.47 4.57 16.93
C TYR A 912 42.43 4.73 15.83
N VAL A 913 41.16 4.80 16.23
CA VAL A 913 40.06 5.12 15.33
C VAL A 913 39.89 6.63 15.32
N THR A 914 40.04 7.24 14.14
CA THR A 914 39.90 8.69 13.96
C THR A 914 38.55 9.05 13.33
N PHE A 915 38.18 10.32 13.33
CA PHE A 915 36.97 10.80 12.68
C PHE A 915 37.31 11.82 11.61
N LYS A 916 36.94 11.53 10.35
CA LYS A 916 37.24 12.38 9.20
C LYS A 916 36.04 12.42 8.26
N LYS A 917 35.69 13.64 7.80
CA LYS A 917 34.63 13.88 6.81
C LYS A 917 33.31 13.13 7.09
N GLY A 918 32.89 13.05 8.35
CA GLY A 918 31.62 12.41 8.74
C GLY A 918 31.67 10.91 9.00
N SER A 919 32.85 10.28 8.98
CA SER A 919 33.03 8.83 9.11
C SER A 919 34.09 8.47 10.17
N LEU A 920 33.96 7.30 10.79
CA LEU A 920 35.01 6.73 11.64
C LEU A 920 36.01 5.99 10.75
N ILE A 921 37.28 6.32 10.87
CA ILE A 921 38.36 5.72 10.07
C ILE A 921 39.04 4.67 10.92
N PHE A 922 38.90 3.41 10.52
CA PHE A 922 39.59 2.28 11.14
C PHE A 922 40.83 1.92 10.33
N PRO A 923 42.05 2.12 10.87
CA PRO A 923 43.26 1.65 10.23
C PRO A 923 43.22 0.13 10.08
N CYS A 924 43.54 -0.35 8.88
CA CYS A 924 43.48 -1.74 8.47
C CYS A 924 44.88 -2.20 8.01
N ARG A 925 45.03 -3.51 7.75
CA ARG A 925 46.30 -4.05 7.24
C ARG A 925 46.67 -3.44 5.87
N GLY A 926 47.98 -3.40 5.60
CA GLY A 926 48.51 -2.95 4.31
C GLY A 926 48.43 -1.44 4.09
N GLY A 927 48.28 -0.65 5.16
CA GLY A 927 48.12 0.80 5.05
C GLY A 927 46.75 1.25 4.52
N THR A 928 45.80 0.34 4.43
CA THR A 928 44.42 0.64 4.03
C THR A 928 43.60 1.14 5.22
N ALA A 929 42.44 1.77 4.99
CA ALA A 929 41.49 2.01 6.07
C ALA A 929 40.03 1.84 5.65
N LEU A 930 39.25 1.38 6.62
CA LEU A 930 37.83 1.18 6.51
C LEU A 930 37.11 2.40 7.08
N GLU A 931 36.35 3.10 6.25
CA GLU A 931 35.49 4.16 6.72
C GLU A 931 34.15 3.57 7.14
N VAL A 932 33.84 3.68 8.43
CA VAL A 932 32.56 3.26 8.99
C VAL A 932 31.63 4.46 9.03
N LEU A 933 30.49 4.32 8.37
CA LEU A 933 29.49 5.37 8.20
C LEU A 933 28.38 5.28 9.24
N GLU A 934 28.03 4.06 9.65
CA GLU A 934 26.95 3.79 10.61
C GLU A 934 27.32 2.64 11.55
N VAL A 935 27.02 2.83 12.83
CA VAL A 935 27.23 1.85 13.89
C VAL A 935 25.97 1.68 14.74
N GLN A 936 25.84 0.53 15.39
CA GLN A 936 24.76 0.27 16.34
C GLN A 936 25.33 -0.25 17.67
N LEU A 937 24.99 0.43 18.75
CA LEU A 937 25.30 0.00 20.12
C LEU A 937 24.36 -1.11 20.59
N PRO A 938 24.79 -2.01 21.50
CA PRO A 938 23.95 -3.08 22.04
C PRO A 938 22.65 -2.53 22.65
N GLY A 939 21.51 -3.06 22.19
CA GLY A 939 20.19 -2.61 22.65
C GLY A 939 19.76 -1.20 22.22
N LYS A 940 20.57 -0.49 21.44
CA LYS A 940 20.27 0.85 20.90
C LYS A 940 19.95 0.79 19.41
N LYS A 941 19.44 1.90 18.87
CA LYS A 941 19.23 2.07 17.42
C LYS A 941 20.57 2.32 16.71
N ALA A 942 20.64 2.01 15.42
CA ALA A 942 21.77 2.40 14.60
C ALA A 942 21.84 3.94 14.50
N ILE A 943 23.06 4.46 14.55
CA ILE A 943 23.39 5.89 14.49
C ILE A 943 24.52 6.09 13.48
N ASN A 944 24.59 7.28 12.88
CA ASN A 944 25.71 7.62 12.00
C ASN A 944 27.00 7.82 12.81
N ALA A 945 28.13 7.70 12.14
CA ALA A 945 29.46 7.85 12.71
C ALA A 945 29.66 9.20 13.42
N ALA A 946 29.10 10.29 12.89
CA ALA A 946 29.17 11.62 13.49
C ALA A 946 28.47 11.70 14.85
N ALA A 947 27.26 11.16 14.95
CA ALA A 947 26.49 11.12 16.20
C ALA A 947 27.18 10.22 17.24
N PHE A 948 27.73 9.09 16.81
CA PHE A 948 28.53 8.23 17.68
C PHE A 948 29.77 8.95 18.20
N TRP A 949 30.55 9.58 17.32
CA TRP A 949 31.76 10.33 17.68
C TRP A 949 31.47 11.48 18.64
N ASN A 950 30.44 12.29 18.36
CA ASN A 950 30.01 13.37 19.26
C ASN A 950 29.59 12.84 20.64
N GLY A 951 29.04 11.61 20.69
CA GLY A 951 28.68 10.92 21.93
C GLY A 951 29.87 10.54 22.82
N LEU A 952 31.09 10.44 22.27
CA LEU A 952 32.32 10.12 23.02
C LEU A 952 32.79 11.28 23.91
N ARG A 953 32.32 12.50 23.68
CA ARG A 953 32.66 13.71 24.47
C ARG A 953 34.18 13.90 24.67
N GLY A 954 34.97 13.61 23.64
CA GLY A 954 36.42 13.75 23.65
C GLY A 954 37.20 12.51 24.09
N GLN A 955 36.53 11.39 24.42
CA GLN A 955 37.19 10.11 24.65
C GLN A 955 37.79 9.55 23.35
N LYS A 956 38.95 8.89 23.44
CA LYS A 956 39.62 8.27 22.29
C LYS A 956 39.13 6.84 22.07
N LEU A 957 39.21 6.39 20.82
CA LEU A 957 38.87 5.02 20.43
C LEU A 957 40.11 4.28 19.94
N LYS A 958 40.32 3.07 20.44
CA LYS A 958 41.36 2.15 19.99
C LYS A 958 40.70 0.89 19.40
N LYS A 959 41.15 0.43 18.23
CA LYS A 959 40.69 -0.85 17.66
C LYS A 959 41.21 -2.03 18.49
N LEU A 960 40.42 -3.09 18.62
CA LEU A 960 40.77 -4.34 19.30
C LEU A 960 40.99 -5.47 18.31
#